data_AF-A0A9D5EAH1-F1
#
_entry.id   AF-A0A9D5EAH1-F1
#
_cell.length_a   1.000
_cell.length_b   1.000
_cell.length_c   1.000
_cell.angle_alpha   90.00
_cell.angle_beta   90.00
_cell.angle_gamma   90.00
#
_symmetry.space_group_name_H-M   'P 1'
#
loop_
_entity.id
_entity.type
_entity.pdbx_description
1 polymer ?
#
loop_
_entity_poly.entity_id
_entity_poly.type
_entity_poly.pdbx_seq_one_letter_code
_entity_poly.pdbx_strand_id
1 'polypeptide(L)'
;MDQFLRLLTLQDTNTRVVMLGTTVLGIASAVVGCFAVLRKRSLVGDAVAHAALPGICLAYLVVGERHFAALLLGAMLAGVTAAAFVAAVRALTRVKEDAAIGMAIGGFFGLGIVLSRLIQGQPGGDRAGLDSFIFGKAASMVSGDARLILAVALAALAAVALLYKELKLLCFDRDFAAGQGWPTLALDLALMALVCLCTVVGLPAVGVVLMVALLVIPAVAARFWTSTLSTMLVLAAIFGGASGLIGTALSATVPVPAGALSRGWPTGPLIVLVAAGIFGVSLLCAPRRGLLADLWRRAALRRRVALQNLLRDAHEWLEHAGSFDAPWRAQTVSRSGRAAPRLLARLAAQGLIAPAAGGFVLTKDGRLAAARVVRSHRLWELYLIEQADIAADHVDRDADQIEHILPQAVIAELEDRLVAQGRLPAPAGAHAVPESPHPIGAAAPMRGRTLGLLGGLMLGASALLSAPEPAGAAPHAAAQADPAAQAGSAVAAPSATPASAAEPTAEPAAEPGRRSHTRVWFTVGDYQVRDDDLWTAATAAVCSVACGLIGCFLVLRRMSLLGDAISHAILPGLALAFMLTHSRDPLPMLAGAMTVGVLTAVLSAGLNRWGKVPEDASMGVVFTTLFALGVVLVSLAARDVDLDPGCVLYGLIEFTPLDTVAVGPVHVPRALAWLALTLAMNTALIVLFYKELTIVCFDPALATAMGISATLVHYGLMTTVAITSVASFEAVGSILVIAMLVAPGATAHLLTDSLGRMLCWAAAIAAGCALAGYALAVWIDTSVAGMIATLSLAVFVLVALGAPRHGVIASRLRSRPLAAPAQQ
;
A
#
# COMPACT_ATOMS: atom_id res chain seq x y z
N MET A 1 -15.37 -0.78 -37.06
CA MET A 1 -14.28 -0.19 -37.85
C MET A 1 -14.39 1.33 -37.90
N ASP A 2 -15.55 1.89 -38.25
CA ASP A 2 -15.75 3.35 -38.38
C ASP A 2 -15.52 4.17 -37.10
N GLN A 3 -15.95 3.70 -35.93
CA GLN A 3 -15.65 4.38 -34.66
C GLN A 3 -14.15 4.45 -34.34
N PHE A 4 -13.40 3.39 -34.65
CA PHE A 4 -11.95 3.33 -34.44
C PHE A 4 -11.20 4.25 -35.41
N LEU A 5 -11.64 4.31 -36.67
CA LEU A 5 -11.11 5.25 -37.67
C LEU A 5 -11.45 6.71 -37.35
N ARG A 6 -12.65 7.01 -36.82
CA ARG A 6 -13.02 8.35 -36.31
C ARG A 6 -12.18 8.79 -35.12
N LEU A 7 -11.79 7.85 -34.26
CA LEU A 7 -10.92 8.09 -33.12
C LEU A 7 -9.47 8.36 -33.55
N LEU A 8 -8.93 7.56 -34.47
CA LEU A 8 -7.60 7.75 -35.07
C LEU A 8 -7.51 9.05 -35.88
N THR A 9 -8.61 9.48 -36.49
CA THR A 9 -8.71 10.75 -37.23
C THR A 9 -9.14 11.94 -36.34
N LEU A 10 -9.33 11.73 -35.03
CA LEU A 10 -9.68 12.75 -34.03
C LEU A 10 -10.86 13.66 -34.44
N GLN A 11 -11.88 13.07 -35.07
CA GLN A 11 -13.03 13.81 -35.60
C GLN A 11 -13.97 14.35 -34.50
N ASP A 12 -14.10 13.62 -33.38
CA ASP A 12 -14.91 14.05 -32.23
C ASP A 12 -14.13 15.03 -31.34
N THR A 13 -14.63 16.26 -31.25
CA THR A 13 -13.96 17.38 -30.57
C THR A 13 -13.74 17.11 -29.07
N ASN A 14 -14.74 16.58 -28.36
CA ASN A 14 -14.60 16.27 -26.93
C ASN A 14 -13.57 15.15 -26.69
N THR A 15 -13.65 14.06 -27.44
CA THR A 15 -12.71 12.94 -27.31
C THR A 15 -11.27 13.38 -27.56
N ARG A 16 -11.05 14.26 -28.56
CA ARG A 16 -9.73 14.83 -28.84
C ARG A 16 -9.20 15.69 -27.68
N VAL A 17 -10.04 16.55 -27.12
CA VAL A 17 -9.66 17.43 -26.00
C VAL A 17 -9.26 16.61 -24.77
N VAL A 18 -10.09 15.64 -24.39
CA VAL A 18 -9.82 14.77 -23.23
C VAL A 18 -8.57 13.93 -23.46
N MET A 19 -8.43 13.32 -24.63
CA MET A 19 -7.29 12.46 -24.97
C MET A 19 -5.97 13.23 -24.95
N LEU A 20 -5.90 14.40 -25.59
CA LEU A 20 -4.68 15.23 -25.55
C LEU A 20 -4.37 15.72 -24.13
N GLY A 21 -5.39 16.15 -23.39
CA GLY A 21 -5.24 16.58 -22.00
C GLY A 21 -4.69 15.47 -21.10
N THR A 22 -5.28 14.27 -21.13
CA THR A 22 -4.87 13.15 -20.28
C THR A 22 -3.53 12.55 -20.70
N THR A 23 -3.19 12.52 -22.00
CA THR A 23 -1.86 12.09 -22.47
C THR A 23 -0.77 13.02 -21.96
N VAL A 24 -0.94 14.35 -22.13
CA VAL A 24 0.06 15.34 -21.68
C VAL A 24 0.19 15.34 -20.15
N LEU A 25 -0.94 15.27 -19.44
CA LEU A 25 -0.96 15.12 -17.99
C LEU A 25 -0.20 13.85 -17.55
N GLY A 26 -0.45 12.72 -18.21
CA GLY A 26 0.22 11.45 -17.93
C GLY A 26 1.73 11.52 -18.14
N ILE A 27 2.19 12.19 -19.20
CA ILE A 27 3.62 12.44 -19.47
C ILE A 27 4.25 13.24 -18.32
N ALA A 28 3.70 14.42 -18.02
CA ALA A 28 4.28 15.32 -17.02
C ALA A 28 4.28 14.69 -15.62
N SER A 29 3.17 14.06 -15.24
CA SER A 29 3.01 13.45 -13.91
C SER A 29 3.92 12.24 -13.74
N ALA A 30 4.09 11.40 -14.76
CA ALA A 30 5.02 10.27 -14.67
C ALA A 30 6.49 10.72 -14.52
N VAL A 31 6.88 11.83 -15.17
CA VAL A 31 8.23 12.40 -15.05
C VAL A 31 8.47 12.96 -13.65
N VAL A 32 7.57 13.80 -13.14
CA VAL A 32 7.67 14.36 -11.78
C VAL A 32 7.60 13.24 -10.73
N GLY A 33 6.73 12.25 -10.96
CA GLY A 33 6.54 11.08 -10.14
C GLY A 33 7.79 10.20 -9.98
N CYS A 34 8.69 10.18 -10.96
CA CYS A 34 9.97 9.48 -10.84
C CYS A 34 10.79 9.96 -9.64
N PHE A 35 10.86 11.27 -9.43
CA PHE A 35 11.59 11.86 -8.31
C PHE A 35 10.88 11.59 -6.97
N ALA A 36 9.55 11.66 -6.94
CA ALA A 36 8.75 11.34 -5.75
C ALA A 36 8.93 9.86 -5.33
N VAL A 37 8.88 8.93 -6.28
CA VAL A 37 9.10 7.49 -6.05
C VAL A 37 10.52 7.20 -5.56
N LEU A 38 11.54 7.80 -6.19
CA LEU A 38 12.94 7.57 -5.79
C LEU A 38 13.24 8.06 -4.37
N ARG A 39 12.55 9.11 -3.92
CA ARG A 39 12.69 9.64 -2.56
C ARG A 39 11.84 8.91 -1.51
N LYS A 40 11.13 7.85 -1.89
CA LYS A 40 10.16 7.15 -1.01
C LYS A 40 9.11 8.12 -0.45
N ARG A 41 8.58 8.97 -1.34
CA ARG A 41 7.56 9.97 -1.03
C ARG A 41 6.42 9.91 -2.05
N SER A 42 6.17 8.73 -2.60
CA SER A 42 5.15 8.50 -3.63
C SER A 42 3.74 8.87 -3.16
N LEU A 43 3.48 8.79 -1.85
CA LEU A 43 2.19 9.09 -1.23
C LEU A 43 2.02 10.56 -0.80
N VAL A 44 3.05 11.41 -0.98
CA VAL A 44 2.87 12.85 -0.74
C VAL A 44 1.92 13.47 -1.75
N GLY A 45 1.88 12.94 -2.98
CA GLY A 45 0.91 13.39 -3.99
C GLY A 45 -0.54 13.19 -3.55
N ASP A 46 -0.81 12.15 -2.76
CA ASP A 46 -2.13 11.85 -2.21
C ASP A 46 -2.54 12.84 -1.11
N ALA A 47 -1.65 13.07 -0.13
CA ALA A 47 -1.84 14.08 0.89
C ALA A 47 -2.08 15.48 0.32
N VAL A 48 -1.37 15.84 -0.74
CA VAL A 48 -1.57 17.11 -1.43
C VAL A 48 -2.92 17.18 -2.12
N ALA A 49 -3.39 16.08 -2.72
CA ALA A 49 -4.69 16.01 -3.38
C ALA A 49 -5.84 16.25 -2.38
N HIS A 50 -5.76 15.62 -1.20
CA HIS A 50 -6.73 15.82 -0.12
C HIS A 50 -6.63 17.18 0.56
N ALA A 51 -5.41 17.71 0.71
CA ALA A 51 -5.19 19.05 1.24
C ALA A 51 -5.59 20.18 0.29
N ALA A 52 -5.86 19.90 -0.98
CA ALA A 52 -6.34 20.89 -1.94
C ALA A 52 -7.74 21.42 -1.57
N LEU A 53 -8.60 20.58 -0.97
CA LEU A 53 -9.99 20.90 -0.66
C LEU A 53 -10.17 22.18 0.20
N PRO A 54 -9.53 22.33 1.38
CA PRO A 54 -9.62 23.57 2.15
C PRO A 54 -9.13 24.79 1.36
N GLY A 55 -8.11 24.62 0.51
CA GLY A 55 -7.61 25.69 -0.36
C GLY A 55 -8.63 26.17 -1.39
N ILE A 56 -9.34 25.24 -2.03
CA ILE A 56 -10.42 25.54 -2.99
C ILE A 56 -11.55 26.28 -2.27
N CYS A 57 -11.95 25.81 -1.09
CA CYS A 57 -13.01 26.42 -0.30
C CYS A 57 -12.64 27.84 0.14
N LEU A 58 -11.41 28.04 0.63
CA LEU A 58 -10.91 29.38 1.00
C LEU A 58 -10.84 30.31 -0.21
N ALA A 59 -10.37 29.84 -1.36
CA ALA A 59 -10.34 30.65 -2.57
C ALA A 59 -11.76 31.07 -3.03
N TYR A 60 -12.73 30.17 -2.93
CA TYR A 60 -14.13 30.50 -3.22
C TYR A 60 -14.68 31.55 -2.24
N LEU A 61 -14.41 31.40 -0.93
CA LEU A 61 -14.84 32.36 0.09
C LEU A 61 -14.23 33.76 -0.11
N VAL A 62 -13.00 33.84 -0.61
CA VAL A 62 -12.32 35.12 -0.87
C VAL A 62 -12.82 35.77 -2.16
N VAL A 63 -13.01 35.00 -3.23
CA VAL A 63 -13.41 35.52 -4.54
C VAL A 63 -14.91 35.76 -4.65
N GLY A 64 -15.72 35.00 -3.90
CA GLY A 64 -17.19 35.10 -3.90
C GLY A 64 -17.87 34.48 -5.11
N GLU A 65 -17.11 34.03 -6.12
CA GLU A 65 -17.61 33.38 -7.33
C GLU A 65 -16.70 32.24 -7.80
N ARG A 66 -17.22 31.39 -8.69
CA ARG A 66 -16.49 30.25 -9.24
C ARG A 66 -15.48 30.71 -10.30
N HIS A 67 -14.28 31.12 -9.88
CA HIS A 67 -13.17 31.45 -10.78
C HIS A 67 -12.10 30.35 -10.79
N PHE A 68 -12.02 29.58 -11.87
CA PHE A 68 -11.19 28.36 -11.97
C PHE A 68 -9.71 28.58 -11.61
N ALA A 69 -9.09 29.65 -12.10
CA ALA A 69 -7.69 29.93 -11.78
C ALA A 69 -7.47 30.30 -10.30
N ALA A 70 -8.46 30.94 -9.65
CA ALA A 70 -8.37 31.27 -8.24
C ALA A 70 -8.53 30.00 -7.37
N LEU A 71 -9.46 29.12 -7.73
CA LEU A 71 -9.63 27.82 -7.08
C LEU A 71 -8.36 26.96 -7.20
N LEU A 72 -7.74 26.95 -8.38
CA LEU A 72 -6.47 26.26 -8.64
C LEU A 72 -5.32 26.83 -7.80
N LEU A 73 -5.24 28.17 -7.70
CA LEU A 73 -4.24 28.85 -6.87
C LEU A 73 -4.45 28.51 -5.38
N GLY A 74 -5.69 28.54 -4.89
CA GLY A 74 -6.03 28.15 -3.52
C GLY A 74 -5.65 26.70 -3.22
N ALA A 75 -6.01 25.78 -4.11
CA ALA A 75 -5.61 24.37 -4.03
C ALA A 75 -4.08 24.20 -3.97
N MET A 76 -3.34 24.93 -4.82
CA MET A 76 -1.88 24.87 -4.86
C MET A 76 -1.25 25.41 -3.57
N LEU A 77 -1.74 26.53 -3.05
CA LEU A 77 -1.27 27.10 -1.78
C LEU A 77 -1.52 26.13 -0.63
N ALA A 78 -2.73 25.58 -0.52
CA ALA A 78 -3.06 24.60 0.52
C ALA A 78 -2.21 23.32 0.39
N GLY A 79 -2.02 22.80 -0.82
CA GLY A 79 -1.16 21.65 -1.09
C GLY A 79 0.31 21.89 -0.69
N VAL A 80 0.87 23.06 -1.01
CA VAL A 80 2.23 23.45 -0.58
C VAL A 80 2.30 23.60 0.94
N THR A 81 1.28 24.17 1.59
CA THR A 81 1.25 24.27 3.06
C THR A 81 1.18 22.90 3.73
N ALA A 82 0.44 21.93 3.17
CA ALA A 82 0.39 20.57 3.68
C ALA A 82 1.73 19.85 3.50
N ALA A 83 2.40 20.00 2.35
CA ALA A 83 3.74 19.47 2.14
C ALA A 83 4.77 20.10 3.10
N ALA A 84 4.68 21.41 3.33
CA ALA A 84 5.52 22.11 4.30
C ALA A 84 5.23 21.64 5.74
N PHE A 85 3.97 21.37 6.08
CA PHE A 85 3.58 20.78 7.36
C PHE A 85 4.22 19.40 7.55
N VAL A 86 4.12 18.50 6.58
CA VAL A 86 4.78 17.18 6.63
C VAL A 86 6.29 17.32 6.81
N ALA A 87 6.93 18.22 6.05
CA ALA A 87 8.36 18.50 6.16
C ALA A 87 8.74 19.06 7.56
N ALA A 88 7.93 19.96 8.11
CA ALA A 88 8.13 20.56 9.43
C ALA A 88 7.97 19.52 10.55
N VAL A 89 6.93 18.69 10.51
CA VAL A 89 6.73 17.61 11.50
C VAL A 89 7.92 16.66 11.50
N ARG A 90 8.37 16.23 10.31
CA ARG A 90 9.55 15.36 10.17
C ARG A 90 10.84 16.02 10.68
N ALA A 91 11.01 17.33 10.48
CA ALA A 91 12.23 18.04 10.85
C ALA A 91 12.27 18.45 12.33
N LEU A 92 11.10 18.73 12.93
CA LEU A 92 11.00 19.32 14.26
C LEU A 92 10.56 18.33 15.34
N THR A 93 9.98 17.18 14.97
CA THR A 93 9.44 16.20 15.92
C THR A 93 10.03 14.80 15.70
N ARG A 94 9.75 13.86 16.62
CA ARG A 94 10.12 12.44 16.47
C ARG A 94 9.09 11.63 15.66
N VAL A 95 7.99 12.26 15.27
CA VAL A 95 6.93 11.60 14.50
C VAL A 95 7.47 11.28 13.11
N LYS A 96 7.15 10.07 12.66
CA LYS A 96 7.65 9.52 11.41
C LYS A 96 6.87 10.09 10.22
N GLU A 97 7.50 10.05 9.06
CA GLU A 97 6.99 10.72 7.85
C GLU A 97 5.63 10.18 7.40
N ASP A 98 5.41 8.88 7.49
CA ASP A 98 4.12 8.23 7.19
C ASP A 98 3.00 8.79 8.08
N ALA A 99 3.25 8.95 9.38
CA ALA A 99 2.26 9.47 10.32
C ALA A 99 2.00 10.97 10.08
N ALA A 100 3.04 11.74 9.73
CA ALA A 100 2.89 13.13 9.33
C ALA A 100 2.02 13.28 8.07
N ILE A 101 2.22 12.42 7.06
CA ILE A 101 1.39 12.36 5.84
C ILE A 101 -0.05 11.99 6.21
N GLY A 102 -0.27 10.97 7.04
CA GLY A 102 -1.62 10.55 7.46
C GLY A 102 -2.39 11.63 8.22
N MET A 103 -1.72 12.38 9.11
CA MET A 103 -2.32 13.55 9.77
C MET A 103 -2.64 14.68 8.79
N ALA A 104 -1.77 14.90 7.79
CA ALA A 104 -2.02 15.90 6.76
C ALA A 104 -3.23 15.53 5.89
N ILE A 105 -3.32 14.27 5.43
CA ILE A 105 -4.47 13.74 4.66
C ILE A 105 -5.76 13.99 5.45
N GLY A 106 -5.86 13.40 6.63
CA GLY A 106 -7.10 13.43 7.40
C GLY A 106 -7.48 14.83 7.92
N GLY A 107 -6.51 15.58 8.43
CA GLY A 107 -6.74 16.87 9.07
C GLY A 107 -7.06 18.00 8.10
N PHE A 108 -6.30 18.15 7.01
CA PHE A 108 -6.60 19.18 6.00
C PHE A 108 -7.89 18.84 5.24
N PHE A 109 -8.13 17.55 4.94
CA PHE A 109 -9.39 17.13 4.33
C PHE A 109 -10.58 17.41 5.25
N GLY A 110 -10.48 17.08 6.55
CA GLY A 110 -11.49 17.42 7.56
C GLY A 110 -11.79 18.91 7.60
N LEU A 111 -10.76 19.76 7.56
CA LEU A 111 -10.91 21.21 7.48
C LEU A 111 -11.63 21.63 6.18
N GLY A 112 -11.29 21.00 5.05
CA GLY A 112 -11.95 21.22 3.78
C GLY A 112 -13.44 20.88 3.80
N ILE A 113 -13.83 19.77 4.44
CA ILE A 113 -15.23 19.37 4.59
C ILE A 113 -15.99 20.35 5.50
N VAL A 114 -15.38 20.78 6.59
CA VAL A 114 -15.95 21.81 7.47
C VAL A 114 -16.23 23.09 6.69
N LEU A 115 -15.23 23.59 5.93
CA LEU A 115 -15.37 24.79 5.12
C LEU A 115 -16.40 24.61 4.00
N SER A 116 -16.44 23.45 3.35
CA SER A 116 -17.42 23.14 2.29
C SER A 116 -18.86 23.19 2.82
N ARG A 117 -19.11 22.65 4.02
CA ARG A 117 -20.43 22.73 4.68
C ARG A 117 -20.82 24.17 4.99
N LEU A 118 -19.89 24.98 5.49
CA LEU A 118 -20.13 26.40 5.76
C LEU A 118 -20.47 27.20 4.48
N ILE A 119 -19.88 26.84 3.34
CA ILE A 119 -20.20 27.44 2.04
C ILE A 119 -21.59 27.02 1.57
N GLN A 120 -21.92 25.71 1.67
CA GLN A 120 -23.20 25.16 1.24
C GLN A 120 -24.38 25.69 2.06
N GLY A 121 -24.17 26.03 3.34
CA GLY A 121 -25.19 26.63 4.21
C GLY A 121 -25.56 28.07 3.85
N GLN A 122 -24.82 28.74 2.94
CA GLN A 122 -25.12 30.11 2.52
C GLN A 122 -26.02 30.17 1.27
N PRO A 123 -26.84 31.24 1.10
CA PRO A 123 -27.67 31.42 -0.09
C PRO A 123 -26.84 31.42 -1.37
N GLY A 124 -27.05 30.42 -2.24
CA GLY A 124 -26.27 30.24 -3.47
C GLY A 124 -25.06 29.29 -3.35
N GLY A 125 -24.86 28.64 -2.20
CA GLY A 125 -23.77 27.69 -1.95
C GLY A 125 -23.75 26.48 -2.90
N ASP A 126 -24.91 25.97 -3.30
CA ASP A 126 -25.02 24.87 -4.28
C ASP A 126 -24.43 25.22 -5.66
N ARG A 127 -24.33 26.51 -6.00
CA ARG A 127 -23.72 26.98 -7.27
C ARG A 127 -22.21 26.84 -7.27
N ALA A 128 -21.56 26.60 -6.12
CA ALA A 128 -20.12 26.43 -6.05
C ALA A 128 -19.65 25.15 -6.80
N GLY A 129 -20.51 24.13 -6.91
CA GLY A 129 -20.24 22.92 -7.71
C GLY A 129 -19.01 22.12 -7.28
N LEU A 130 -18.62 22.24 -6.01
CA LEU A 130 -17.36 21.73 -5.45
C LEU A 130 -17.24 20.19 -5.53
N ASP A 131 -18.34 19.46 -5.35
CA ASP A 131 -18.34 17.99 -5.40
C ASP A 131 -17.91 17.46 -6.79
N SER A 132 -18.35 18.14 -7.86
CA SER A 132 -17.99 17.76 -9.23
C SER A 132 -16.49 17.92 -9.53
N PHE A 133 -15.80 18.77 -8.77
CA PHE A 133 -14.37 19.01 -8.90
C PHE A 133 -13.52 17.92 -8.24
N ILE A 134 -14.00 17.35 -7.13
CA ILE A 134 -13.28 16.36 -6.29
C ILE A 134 -13.25 14.98 -6.97
N PHE A 135 -14.39 14.53 -7.51
CA PHE A 135 -14.50 13.19 -8.08
C PHE A 135 -13.91 13.05 -9.49
N GLY A 136 -13.58 14.16 -10.14
CA GLY A 136 -13.08 14.19 -11.52
C GLY A 136 -14.18 13.85 -12.52
N LYS A 137 -14.31 14.65 -13.57
CA LYS A 137 -15.24 14.39 -14.67
C LYS A 137 -14.55 14.70 -15.98
N ALA A 138 -13.70 13.78 -16.44
CA ALA A 138 -12.99 13.93 -17.72
C ALA A 138 -13.96 14.21 -18.88
N ALA A 139 -15.16 13.62 -18.85
CA ALA A 139 -16.18 13.84 -19.88
C ALA A 139 -16.72 15.30 -19.93
N SER A 140 -16.55 16.07 -18.85
CA SER A 140 -16.91 17.49 -18.79
C SER A 140 -15.75 18.44 -19.07
N MET A 141 -14.57 17.90 -19.39
CA MET A 141 -13.37 18.70 -19.68
C MET A 141 -13.57 19.54 -20.94
N VAL A 142 -13.37 20.85 -20.80
CA VAL A 142 -13.49 21.81 -21.90
C VAL A 142 -12.11 22.08 -22.51
N SER A 143 -12.06 22.66 -23.71
CA SER A 143 -10.81 23.07 -24.36
C SER A 143 -9.98 24.09 -23.55
N GLY A 144 -10.61 24.83 -22.64
CA GLY A 144 -9.92 25.67 -21.66
C GLY A 144 -9.07 24.84 -20.68
N ASP A 145 -9.66 23.78 -20.12
CA ASP A 145 -9.01 22.89 -19.15
C ASP A 145 -7.81 22.18 -19.79
N ALA A 146 -7.98 21.65 -21.01
CA ALA A 146 -6.88 20.99 -21.72
C ALA A 146 -5.72 21.93 -22.06
N ARG A 147 -6.00 23.20 -22.38
CA ARG A 147 -4.94 24.22 -22.60
C ARG A 147 -4.21 24.57 -21.31
N LEU A 148 -4.92 24.67 -20.18
CA LEU A 148 -4.29 24.86 -18.88
C LEU A 148 -3.41 23.66 -18.50
N ILE A 149 -3.92 22.43 -18.65
CA ILE A 149 -3.18 21.19 -18.43
C ILE A 149 -1.90 21.18 -19.27
N LEU A 150 -1.99 21.54 -20.56
CA LEU A 150 -0.83 21.62 -21.44
C LEU A 150 0.19 22.67 -20.97
N ALA A 151 -0.25 23.89 -20.66
CA ALA A 151 0.64 24.95 -20.22
C ALA A 151 1.39 24.57 -18.93
N VAL A 152 0.68 24.00 -17.97
CA VAL A 152 1.24 23.58 -16.69
C VAL A 152 2.15 22.36 -16.84
N ALA A 153 1.76 21.37 -17.65
CA ALA A 153 2.60 20.20 -17.94
C ALA A 153 3.92 20.61 -18.59
N LEU A 154 3.89 21.54 -19.55
CA LEU A 154 5.10 22.09 -20.17
C LEU A 154 5.96 22.85 -19.17
N ALA A 155 5.35 23.68 -18.30
CA ALA A 155 6.07 24.38 -17.24
C ALA A 155 6.72 23.41 -16.25
N ALA A 156 6.02 22.35 -15.84
CA ALA A 156 6.55 21.32 -14.94
C ALA A 156 7.71 20.55 -15.58
N LEU A 157 7.58 20.15 -16.86
CA LEU A 157 8.65 19.48 -17.60
C LEU A 157 9.87 20.39 -17.80
N ALA A 158 9.65 21.66 -18.11
CA ALA A 158 10.72 22.65 -18.21
C ALA A 158 11.44 22.85 -16.87
N ALA A 159 10.70 22.96 -15.76
CA ALA A 159 11.28 23.07 -14.43
C ALA A 159 12.11 21.83 -14.05
N VAL A 160 11.61 20.62 -14.36
CA VAL A 160 12.38 19.37 -14.18
C VAL A 160 13.63 19.34 -15.03
N ALA A 161 13.55 19.80 -16.29
CA ALA A 161 14.72 19.86 -17.18
C ALA A 161 15.76 20.86 -16.69
N LEU A 162 15.34 22.05 -16.24
CA LEU A 162 16.22 23.09 -15.71
C LEU A 162 16.87 22.67 -14.38
N LEU A 163 16.11 22.04 -13.48
CA LEU A 163 16.57 21.58 -12.17
C LEU A 163 17.08 20.12 -12.18
N TYR A 164 17.34 19.54 -13.37
CA TYR A 164 17.62 18.12 -13.49
C TYR A 164 18.82 17.67 -12.66
N LYS A 165 19.91 18.46 -12.65
CA LYS A 165 21.13 18.11 -11.92
C LYS A 165 20.93 18.24 -10.40
N GLU A 166 20.21 19.25 -9.96
CA GLU A 166 19.90 19.54 -8.55
C GLU A 166 18.95 18.47 -7.98
N LEU A 167 17.88 18.15 -8.70
CA LEU A 167 16.92 17.12 -8.30
C LEU A 167 17.55 15.73 -8.31
N LYS A 168 18.44 15.45 -9.28
CA LYS A 168 19.21 14.19 -9.30
C LYS A 168 20.07 14.06 -8.04
N LEU A 169 20.86 15.09 -7.70
CA LEU A 169 21.67 15.10 -6.48
C LEU A 169 20.80 14.89 -5.24
N LEU A 170 19.71 15.67 -5.10
CA LEU A 170 18.79 15.58 -3.97
C LEU A 170 18.17 14.18 -3.79
N CYS A 171 17.88 13.47 -4.88
CA CYS A 171 17.29 12.13 -4.84
C CYS A 171 18.27 11.03 -4.39
N PHE A 172 19.55 11.14 -4.74
CA PHE A 172 20.54 10.09 -4.47
C PHE A 172 21.38 10.37 -3.22
N ASP A 173 21.72 11.63 -2.97
CA ASP A 173 22.51 12.03 -1.80
C ASP A 173 22.20 13.47 -1.37
N ARG A 174 21.34 13.60 -0.36
CA ARG A 174 20.94 14.89 0.20
C ARG A 174 22.09 15.55 0.98
N ASP A 175 22.89 14.77 1.70
CA ASP A 175 23.92 15.30 2.58
C ASP A 175 25.12 15.79 1.77
N PHE A 176 25.46 15.08 0.69
CA PHE A 176 26.43 15.55 -0.30
C PHE A 176 25.95 16.83 -1.01
N ALA A 177 24.67 16.91 -1.36
CA ALA A 177 24.10 18.14 -1.93
C ALA A 177 24.20 19.32 -0.94
N ALA A 178 23.91 19.09 0.34
CA ALA A 178 24.05 20.09 1.39
C ALA A 178 25.51 20.50 1.62
N GLY A 179 26.44 19.55 1.60
CA GLY A 179 27.88 19.80 1.72
C GLY A 179 28.47 20.62 0.57
N GLN A 180 27.87 20.54 -0.62
CA GLN A 180 28.19 21.42 -1.76
C GLN A 180 27.57 22.82 -1.67
N GLY A 181 26.75 23.09 -0.64
CA GLY A 181 26.06 24.37 -0.46
C GLY A 181 24.74 24.50 -1.21
N TRP A 182 24.19 23.43 -1.80
CA TRP A 182 22.86 23.49 -2.42
C TRP A 182 21.77 23.65 -1.36
N PRO A 183 20.75 24.51 -1.59
CA PRO A 183 19.66 24.72 -0.64
C PRO A 183 18.68 23.54 -0.69
N THR A 184 19.02 22.44 -0.02
CA THR A 184 18.27 21.17 -0.10
C THR A 184 16.80 21.30 0.32
N LEU A 185 16.49 22.19 1.27
CA LEU A 185 15.11 22.46 1.68
C LEU A 185 14.30 23.15 0.55
N ALA A 186 14.89 24.14 -0.11
CA ALA A 186 14.22 24.84 -1.21
C ALA A 186 14.00 23.91 -2.41
N LEU A 187 14.98 23.06 -2.73
CA LEU A 187 14.85 22.05 -3.78
C LEU A 187 13.78 21.00 -3.43
N ASP A 188 13.70 20.60 -2.16
CA ASP A 188 12.64 19.70 -1.68
C ASP A 188 11.26 20.34 -1.83
N LEU A 189 11.09 21.60 -1.41
CA LEU A 189 9.85 22.35 -1.57
C LEU A 189 9.52 22.58 -3.05
N ALA A 190 10.50 22.82 -3.92
CA ALA A 190 10.30 22.96 -5.35
C ALA A 190 9.79 21.65 -5.98
N LEU A 191 10.37 20.51 -5.60
CA LEU A 191 9.85 19.20 -6.03
C LEU A 191 8.42 18.97 -5.53
N MET A 192 8.13 19.32 -4.28
CA MET A 192 6.77 19.20 -3.73
C MET A 192 5.77 20.11 -4.43
N ALA A 193 6.20 21.33 -4.80
CA ALA A 193 5.38 22.24 -5.60
C ALA A 193 5.11 21.67 -6.99
N LEU A 194 6.07 21.01 -7.63
CA LEU A 194 5.87 20.33 -8.91
C LEU A 194 4.89 19.15 -8.80
N VAL A 195 5.03 18.31 -7.77
CA VAL A 195 4.09 17.22 -7.48
C VAL A 195 2.69 17.81 -7.27
N CYS A 196 2.58 18.84 -6.42
CA CYS A 196 1.32 19.53 -6.14
C CYS A 196 0.69 20.10 -7.41
N LEU A 197 1.47 20.80 -8.23
CA LEU A 197 1.02 21.40 -9.46
C LEU A 197 0.46 20.35 -10.45
N CYS A 198 1.17 19.24 -10.64
CA CYS A 198 0.69 18.13 -11.47
C CYS A 198 -0.57 17.49 -10.89
N THR A 199 -0.62 17.29 -9.57
CA THR A 199 -1.79 16.71 -8.89
C THR A 199 -3.03 17.59 -9.06
N VAL A 200 -2.93 18.88 -8.71
CA VAL A 200 -4.07 19.82 -8.67
C VAL A 200 -4.64 20.04 -10.07
N VAL A 201 -3.79 20.21 -11.08
CA VAL A 201 -4.24 20.41 -12.47
C VAL A 201 -4.82 19.13 -13.09
N GLY A 202 -4.42 17.95 -12.58
CA GLY A 202 -4.99 16.67 -12.98
C GLY A 202 -6.34 16.31 -12.34
N LEU A 203 -6.76 17.03 -11.29
CA LEU A 203 -8.00 16.75 -10.55
C LEU A 203 -9.24 16.69 -11.46
N PRO A 204 -9.50 17.67 -12.34
CA PRO A 204 -10.70 17.63 -13.18
C PRO A 204 -10.69 16.48 -14.21
N ALA A 205 -9.48 16.05 -14.61
CA ALA A 205 -9.27 15.06 -15.65
C ALA A 205 -9.47 13.63 -15.15
N VAL A 206 -8.82 13.27 -14.03
CA VAL A 206 -8.74 11.88 -13.58
C VAL A 206 -9.38 11.71 -12.20
N GLY A 207 -9.56 12.78 -11.44
CA GLY A 207 -10.04 12.77 -10.06
C GLY A 207 -8.91 12.73 -9.03
N VAL A 208 -9.22 13.11 -7.79
CA VAL A 208 -8.26 13.22 -6.66
C VAL A 208 -7.45 11.93 -6.46
N VAL A 209 -8.14 10.81 -6.22
CA VAL A 209 -7.51 9.53 -5.85
C VAL A 209 -6.71 8.91 -7.02
N LEU A 210 -7.24 9.00 -8.24
CA LEU A 210 -6.66 8.36 -9.41
C LEU A 210 -5.45 9.13 -9.97
N MET A 211 -5.30 10.40 -9.61
CA MET A 211 -4.16 11.22 -10.01
C MET A 211 -2.83 10.70 -9.42
N VAL A 212 -2.87 10.19 -8.19
CA VAL A 212 -1.71 9.57 -7.52
C VAL A 212 -1.20 8.36 -8.33
N ALA A 213 -2.12 7.61 -8.94
CA ALA A 213 -1.77 6.46 -9.76
C ALA A 213 -0.92 6.86 -10.98
N LEU A 214 -1.23 7.99 -11.62
CA LEU A 214 -0.48 8.53 -12.75
C LEU A 214 0.90 9.06 -12.37
N LEU A 215 1.07 9.52 -11.13
CA LEU A 215 2.38 9.90 -10.58
C LEU A 215 3.21 8.65 -10.25
N VAL A 216 2.62 7.61 -9.67
CA VAL A 216 3.36 6.48 -9.09
C VAL A 216 3.54 5.32 -10.06
N ILE A 217 2.47 4.80 -10.67
CA ILE A 217 2.50 3.52 -11.42
C ILE A 217 3.48 3.58 -12.61
N PRO A 218 3.45 4.58 -13.51
CA PRO A 218 4.36 4.62 -14.65
C PRO A 218 5.83 4.78 -14.24
N ALA A 219 6.09 5.54 -13.17
CA ALA A 219 7.43 5.73 -12.62
C ALA A 219 7.99 4.42 -12.04
N VAL A 220 7.18 3.67 -11.28
CA VAL A 220 7.59 2.36 -10.75
C VAL A 220 7.77 1.35 -11.89
N ALA A 221 6.88 1.35 -12.89
CA ALA A 221 7.00 0.49 -14.07
C ALA A 221 8.33 0.74 -14.81
N ALA A 222 8.68 2.00 -15.07
CA ALA A 222 9.94 2.37 -15.73
C ALA A 222 11.18 1.91 -14.95
N ARG A 223 11.14 1.94 -13.62
CA ARG A 223 12.25 1.50 -12.75
C ARG A 223 12.59 0.01 -12.91
N PHE A 224 11.69 -0.84 -13.39
CA PHE A 224 12.01 -2.25 -13.65
C PHE A 224 12.95 -2.43 -14.85
N TRP A 225 12.89 -1.52 -15.82
CA TRP A 225 13.61 -1.62 -17.09
C TRP A 225 15.00 -1.00 -17.06
N THR A 226 15.24 -0.01 -16.20
CA THR A 226 16.50 0.75 -16.19
C THR A 226 17.06 1.01 -14.80
N SER A 227 18.37 1.27 -14.75
CA SER A 227 19.12 1.73 -13.59
C SER A 227 19.56 3.20 -13.70
N THR A 228 19.34 3.86 -14.83
CA THR A 228 19.71 5.25 -15.09
C THR A 228 18.50 6.17 -14.95
N LEU A 229 18.67 7.31 -14.26
CA LEU A 229 17.57 8.26 -14.02
C LEU A 229 17.02 8.85 -15.33
N SER A 230 17.89 9.30 -16.26
CA SER A 230 17.44 9.90 -17.53
C SER A 230 16.56 8.96 -18.35
N THR A 231 16.97 7.71 -18.52
CA THR A 231 16.17 6.69 -19.21
C THR A 231 14.89 6.38 -18.43
N MET A 232 14.93 6.42 -17.10
CA MET A 232 13.74 6.22 -16.27
C MET A 232 12.71 7.32 -16.52
N LEU A 233 13.13 8.60 -16.63
CA LEU A 233 12.22 9.72 -16.92
C LEU A 233 11.55 9.54 -18.29
N VAL A 234 12.30 9.17 -19.33
CA VAL A 234 11.76 8.97 -20.69
C VAL A 234 10.80 7.78 -20.74
N LEU A 235 11.17 6.64 -20.13
CA LEU A 235 10.29 5.48 -20.09
C LEU A 235 9.01 5.75 -19.29
N ALA A 236 9.12 6.45 -18.16
CA ALA A 236 7.96 6.84 -17.36
C ALA A 236 7.05 7.79 -18.15
N ALA A 237 7.61 8.78 -18.85
CA ALA A 237 6.86 9.67 -19.74
C ALA A 237 6.08 8.88 -20.81
N ILE A 238 6.74 7.91 -21.45
CA ILE A 238 6.10 7.05 -22.46
C ILE A 238 4.98 6.22 -21.83
N PHE A 239 5.23 5.56 -20.70
CA PHE A 239 4.21 4.73 -20.02
C PHE A 239 3.03 5.56 -19.51
N GLY A 240 3.29 6.74 -18.95
CA GLY A 240 2.26 7.69 -18.50
C GLY A 240 1.43 8.21 -19.65
N GLY A 241 2.06 8.70 -20.72
CA GLY A 241 1.39 9.16 -21.93
C GLY A 241 0.57 8.05 -22.60
N ALA A 242 1.14 6.84 -22.73
CA ALA A 242 0.46 5.68 -23.27
C ALA A 242 -0.76 5.29 -22.43
N SER A 243 -0.65 5.32 -21.09
CA SER A 243 -1.80 5.02 -20.22
C SER A 243 -2.94 6.03 -20.38
N GLY A 244 -2.63 7.33 -20.47
CA GLY A 244 -3.63 8.39 -20.73
C GLY A 244 -4.30 8.23 -22.10
N LEU A 245 -3.49 7.98 -23.14
CA LEU A 245 -3.95 7.79 -24.51
C LEU A 245 -4.85 6.55 -24.66
N ILE A 246 -4.32 5.38 -24.27
CA ILE A 246 -5.01 4.10 -24.40
C ILE A 246 -6.23 4.04 -23.48
N GLY A 247 -6.12 4.52 -22.23
CA GLY A 247 -7.24 4.54 -21.29
C GLY A 247 -8.41 5.39 -21.77
N THR A 248 -8.12 6.59 -22.30
CA THR A 248 -9.15 7.47 -22.88
C THR A 248 -9.74 6.87 -24.15
N ALA A 249 -8.91 6.27 -25.02
CA ALA A 249 -9.36 5.60 -26.24
C ALA A 249 -10.30 4.43 -25.92
N LEU A 250 -9.91 3.54 -25.00
CA LEU A 250 -10.74 2.41 -24.57
C LEU A 250 -12.08 2.87 -24.01
N SER A 251 -12.07 3.92 -23.20
CA SER A 251 -13.29 4.50 -22.63
C SER A 251 -14.28 5.00 -23.69
N ALA A 252 -13.78 5.47 -24.84
CA ALA A 252 -14.59 5.99 -25.93
C ALA A 252 -15.02 4.92 -26.94
N THR A 253 -14.21 3.86 -27.14
CA THR A 253 -14.46 2.84 -28.17
C THR A 253 -15.14 1.59 -27.67
N VAL A 254 -14.91 1.19 -26.41
CA VAL A 254 -15.42 -0.08 -25.89
C VAL A 254 -16.88 0.11 -25.50
N PRO A 255 -17.83 -0.63 -26.12
CA PRO A 255 -19.23 -0.57 -25.70
C PRO A 255 -19.36 -1.06 -24.26
N VAL A 256 -20.22 -0.41 -23.49
CA VAL A 256 -20.54 -0.87 -22.14
C VAL A 256 -21.46 -2.09 -22.24
N PRO A 257 -21.26 -3.16 -21.43
CA PRO A 257 -22.16 -4.31 -21.41
C PRO A 257 -23.63 -3.92 -21.17
N ALA A 258 -24.55 -4.63 -21.83
CA ALA A 258 -25.99 -4.43 -21.65
C ALA A 258 -26.37 -4.70 -20.18
N GLY A 259 -26.85 -3.67 -19.47
CA GLY A 259 -27.24 -3.74 -18.05
C GLY A 259 -26.40 -2.89 -17.09
N ALA A 260 -25.31 -2.27 -17.55
CA ALA A 260 -24.49 -1.39 -16.72
C ALA A 260 -25.20 -0.09 -16.30
N LEU A 261 -24.77 0.47 -15.16
CA LEU A 261 -25.33 1.68 -14.53
C LEU A 261 -25.01 2.96 -15.31
N SER A 262 -23.82 3.02 -15.90
CA SER A 262 -23.27 4.20 -16.58
C SER A 262 -23.47 4.15 -18.09
N ARG A 263 -23.72 5.32 -18.71
CA ARG A 263 -23.85 5.45 -20.19
C ARG A 263 -22.52 5.24 -20.93
N GLY A 264 -21.40 5.11 -20.22
CA GLY A 264 -20.04 4.99 -20.77
C GLY A 264 -19.07 4.54 -19.68
N TRP A 265 -17.96 3.91 -20.07
CA TRP A 265 -16.93 3.53 -19.10
C TRP A 265 -16.33 4.77 -18.42
N PRO A 266 -15.98 4.70 -17.13
CA PRO A 266 -15.33 5.81 -16.44
C PRO A 266 -13.86 5.94 -16.92
N THR A 267 -13.55 7.08 -17.54
CA THR A 267 -12.24 7.36 -18.19
C THR A 267 -11.06 7.30 -17.21
N GLY A 268 -11.15 7.95 -16.06
CA GLY A 268 -10.08 7.98 -15.05
C GLY A 268 -9.67 6.59 -14.57
N PRO A 269 -10.61 5.76 -14.06
CA PRO A 269 -10.32 4.38 -13.67
C PRO A 269 -9.69 3.54 -14.80
N LEU A 270 -10.17 3.68 -16.04
CA LEU A 270 -9.60 2.96 -17.17
C LEU A 270 -8.14 3.35 -17.45
N ILE A 271 -7.80 4.64 -17.37
CA ILE A 271 -6.41 5.11 -17.49
C ILE A 271 -5.51 4.43 -16.44
N VAL A 272 -5.99 4.33 -15.20
CA VAL A 272 -5.26 3.69 -14.11
C VAL A 272 -5.12 2.18 -14.31
N LEU A 273 -6.18 1.50 -14.75
CA LEU A 273 -6.12 0.06 -15.06
C LEU A 273 -5.14 -0.24 -16.21
N VAL A 274 -5.08 0.62 -17.22
CA VAL A 274 -4.06 0.50 -18.29
C VAL A 274 -2.65 0.71 -17.73
N ALA A 275 -2.44 1.72 -16.88
CA ALA A 275 -1.16 1.94 -16.22
C ALA A 275 -0.75 0.71 -15.36
N ALA A 276 -1.70 0.15 -14.61
CA ALA A 276 -1.52 -1.07 -13.82
C ALA A 276 -1.18 -2.29 -14.70
N GLY A 277 -1.79 -2.40 -15.88
CA GLY A 277 -1.44 -3.40 -16.89
C GLY A 277 0.00 -3.26 -17.38
N ILE A 278 0.43 -2.03 -17.73
CA ILE A 278 1.82 -1.73 -18.12
C ILE A 278 2.79 -2.08 -16.99
N PHE A 279 2.43 -1.77 -15.74
CA PHE A 279 3.19 -2.15 -14.56
C PHE A 279 3.27 -3.67 -14.37
N GLY A 280 2.16 -4.40 -14.53
CA GLY A 280 2.14 -5.87 -14.43
C GLY A 280 3.06 -6.53 -15.47
N VAL A 281 3.02 -6.05 -16.72
CA VAL A 281 3.96 -6.50 -17.77
C VAL A 281 5.40 -6.17 -17.39
N SER A 282 5.66 -4.99 -16.84
CA SER A 282 7.00 -4.59 -16.40
C SER A 282 7.52 -5.45 -15.24
N LEU A 283 6.67 -5.77 -14.27
CA LEU A 283 6.98 -6.62 -13.12
C LEU A 283 7.28 -8.07 -13.54
N LEU A 284 6.54 -8.60 -14.51
CA LEU A 284 6.72 -9.98 -14.98
C LEU A 284 7.91 -10.11 -15.93
N CYS A 285 8.01 -9.22 -16.92
CA CYS A 285 8.87 -9.41 -18.10
C CYS A 285 10.22 -8.66 -18.04
N ALA A 286 10.46 -7.77 -17.07
CA ALA A 286 11.70 -7.00 -17.06
C ALA A 286 12.96 -7.88 -16.93
N PRO A 287 14.00 -7.66 -17.76
CA PRO A 287 15.11 -8.62 -17.93
C PRO A 287 15.99 -8.75 -16.68
N ARG A 288 16.24 -7.66 -15.95
CA ARG A 288 17.07 -7.68 -14.73
C ARG A 288 16.26 -7.80 -13.46
N ARG A 289 15.14 -7.09 -13.36
CA ARG A 289 14.35 -6.96 -12.12
C ARG A 289 13.01 -7.70 -12.12
N GLY A 290 12.61 -8.28 -13.26
CA GLY A 290 11.33 -8.96 -13.38
C GLY A 290 11.32 -10.35 -12.73
N LEU A 291 10.12 -10.78 -12.33
CA LEU A 291 9.90 -12.05 -11.62
C LEU A 291 10.25 -13.27 -12.48
N LEU A 292 9.90 -13.27 -13.78
CA LEU A 292 10.20 -14.41 -14.67
C LEU A 292 11.71 -14.54 -14.91
N ALA A 293 12.40 -13.43 -15.10
CA ALA A 293 13.85 -13.42 -15.25
C ALA A 293 14.55 -13.90 -13.97
N ASP A 294 14.03 -13.53 -12.80
CA ASP A 294 14.58 -14.00 -11.52
C ASP A 294 14.34 -15.49 -11.29
N LEU A 295 13.12 -15.97 -11.57
CA LEU A 295 12.79 -17.40 -11.51
C LEU A 295 13.66 -18.22 -12.46
N TRP A 296 13.92 -17.72 -13.67
CA TRP A 296 14.82 -18.38 -14.61
C TRP A 296 16.25 -18.37 -14.09
N ARG A 297 16.80 -17.23 -13.64
CA ARG A 297 18.16 -17.19 -13.07
C ARG A 297 18.32 -18.14 -11.88
N ARG A 298 17.35 -18.18 -10.96
CA ARG A 298 17.36 -19.12 -9.82
C ARG A 298 17.25 -20.57 -10.28
N ALA A 299 16.42 -20.88 -11.28
CA ALA A 299 16.33 -22.23 -11.82
C ALA A 299 17.62 -22.64 -12.55
N ALA A 300 18.25 -21.72 -13.29
CA ALA A 300 19.53 -21.95 -13.96
C ALA A 300 20.66 -22.14 -12.94
N LEU A 301 20.73 -21.30 -11.90
CA LEU A 301 21.70 -21.44 -10.80
C LEU A 301 21.50 -22.77 -10.06
N ARG A 302 20.26 -23.09 -9.64
CA ARG A 302 19.95 -24.38 -9.01
C ARG A 302 20.36 -25.58 -9.87
N ARG A 303 20.19 -25.49 -11.19
CA ARG A 303 20.64 -26.53 -12.13
C ARG A 303 22.16 -26.61 -12.23
N ARG A 304 22.87 -25.48 -12.24
CA ARG A 304 24.35 -25.44 -12.27
C ARG A 304 24.93 -26.01 -10.99
N VAL A 305 24.45 -25.55 -9.83
CA VAL A 305 24.85 -26.06 -8.50
C VAL A 305 24.58 -27.55 -8.40
N ALA A 306 23.41 -28.03 -8.82
CA ALA A 306 23.10 -29.47 -8.79
C ALA A 306 24.05 -30.31 -9.69
N LEU A 307 24.52 -29.77 -10.82
CA LEU A 307 25.51 -30.45 -11.66
C LEU A 307 26.90 -30.44 -11.00
N GLN A 308 27.30 -29.31 -10.41
CA GLN A 308 28.58 -29.17 -9.73
C GLN A 308 28.67 -30.06 -8.48
N ASN A 309 27.60 -30.12 -7.67
CA ASN A 309 27.54 -31.01 -6.51
C ASN A 309 27.61 -32.47 -6.92
N LEU A 310 26.95 -32.87 -8.03
CA LEU A 310 27.05 -34.24 -8.53
C LEU A 310 28.47 -34.59 -9.01
N LEU A 311 29.18 -33.64 -9.62
CA LEU A 311 30.59 -33.83 -10.00
C LEU A 311 31.50 -33.90 -8.76
N ARG A 312 31.25 -33.08 -7.74
CA ARG A 312 31.97 -33.11 -6.47
C ARG A 312 31.78 -34.44 -5.75
N ASP A 313 30.52 -34.84 -5.54
CA ASP A 313 30.18 -36.13 -4.92
C ASP A 313 30.86 -37.30 -5.67
N ALA A 314 30.87 -37.26 -7.01
CA ALA A 314 31.52 -38.29 -7.82
C ALA A 314 33.04 -38.32 -7.63
N HIS A 315 33.67 -37.15 -7.50
CA HIS A 315 35.12 -37.07 -7.26
C HIS A 315 35.50 -37.58 -5.88
N GLU A 316 34.80 -37.15 -4.82
CA GLU A 316 35.03 -37.60 -3.45
C GLU A 316 34.86 -39.13 -3.31
N TRP A 317 33.84 -39.69 -3.98
CA TRP A 317 33.63 -41.13 -4.00
C TRP A 317 34.78 -41.89 -4.69
N LEU A 318 35.27 -41.37 -5.82
CA LEU A 318 36.40 -41.97 -6.56
C LEU A 318 37.72 -41.87 -5.81
N GLU A 319 37.95 -40.74 -5.12
CA GLU A 319 39.10 -40.53 -4.23
C GLU A 319 39.07 -41.54 -3.07
N HIS A 320 37.89 -41.77 -2.48
CA HIS A 320 37.72 -42.80 -1.44
C HIS A 320 37.90 -44.23 -1.97
N ALA A 321 37.43 -44.52 -3.18
CA ALA A 321 37.60 -45.82 -3.83
C ALA A 321 39.04 -46.08 -4.30
N GLY A 322 39.93 -45.09 -4.25
CA GLY A 322 41.33 -45.19 -4.67
C GLY A 322 41.53 -45.35 -6.17
N SER A 323 40.48 -45.19 -6.99
CA SER A 323 40.53 -45.35 -8.44
C SER A 323 39.59 -44.36 -9.14
N PHE A 324 40.17 -43.41 -9.87
CA PHE A 324 39.44 -42.40 -10.65
C PHE A 324 38.87 -42.91 -11.99
N ASP A 325 39.16 -44.16 -12.35
CA ASP A 325 38.61 -44.84 -13.53
C ASP A 325 37.46 -45.80 -13.18
N ALA A 326 37.13 -45.95 -11.89
CA ALA A 326 36.06 -46.84 -11.45
C ALA A 326 34.67 -46.35 -11.92
N PRO A 327 33.79 -47.26 -12.38
CA PRO A 327 32.41 -46.90 -12.69
C PRO A 327 31.64 -46.59 -11.39
N TRP A 328 30.95 -45.46 -11.38
CA TRP A 328 30.14 -45.01 -10.25
C TRP A 328 28.66 -44.91 -10.62
N ARG A 329 27.77 -45.06 -9.63
CA ARG A 329 26.32 -44.91 -9.81
C ARG A 329 25.84 -43.68 -9.07
N ALA A 330 24.93 -42.92 -9.69
CA ALA A 330 24.42 -41.71 -9.07
C ALA A 330 23.63 -41.97 -7.77
N GLN A 331 23.13 -43.20 -7.59
CA GLN A 331 22.47 -43.68 -6.37
C GLN A 331 23.46 -43.95 -5.22
N THR A 332 24.71 -44.31 -5.53
CA THR A 332 25.76 -44.56 -4.52
C THR A 332 26.55 -43.31 -4.18
N VAL A 333 26.55 -42.34 -5.10
CA VAL A 333 27.34 -41.12 -5.01
C VAL A 333 26.55 -39.94 -4.45
N SER A 334 25.29 -39.74 -4.84
CA SER A 334 24.57 -38.52 -4.46
C SER A 334 24.14 -38.53 -3.00
N ARG A 335 24.68 -37.59 -2.20
CA ARG A 335 24.28 -37.38 -0.79
C ARG A 335 22.78 -37.10 -0.62
N SER A 336 22.10 -36.62 -1.67
CA SER A 336 20.66 -36.31 -1.66
C SER A 336 19.73 -37.48 -2.06
N GLY A 337 20.27 -38.65 -2.40
CA GLY A 337 19.50 -39.88 -2.69
C GLY A 337 18.64 -39.86 -3.97
N ARG A 338 18.58 -38.75 -4.71
CA ARG A 338 17.87 -38.64 -6.00
C ARG A 338 18.66 -37.78 -6.99
N ALA A 339 19.70 -38.34 -7.59
CA ALA A 339 20.25 -37.75 -8.80
C ALA A 339 19.21 -37.88 -9.93
N ALA A 340 18.62 -36.76 -10.34
CA ALA A 340 17.64 -36.78 -11.42
C ALA A 340 18.31 -37.31 -12.70
N PRO A 341 17.72 -38.29 -13.43
CA PRO A 341 18.29 -38.83 -14.67
C PRO A 341 18.58 -37.74 -15.72
N ARG A 342 17.87 -36.60 -15.63
CA ARG A 342 18.10 -35.39 -16.42
C ARG A 342 19.47 -34.73 -16.18
N LEU A 343 20.04 -34.82 -14.98
CA LEU A 343 21.38 -34.30 -14.66
C LEU A 343 22.46 -35.16 -15.29
N LEU A 344 22.34 -36.48 -15.19
CA LEU A 344 23.25 -37.43 -15.83
C LEU A 344 23.22 -37.30 -17.35
N ALA A 345 22.03 -37.20 -17.95
CA ALA A 345 21.90 -36.96 -19.39
C ALA A 345 22.59 -35.67 -19.84
N ARG A 346 22.57 -34.62 -19.00
CA ARG A 346 23.27 -33.36 -19.29
C ARG A 346 24.78 -33.46 -19.13
N LEU A 347 25.28 -34.10 -18.08
CA LEU A 347 26.72 -34.33 -17.91
C LEU A 347 27.27 -35.18 -19.06
N ALA A 348 26.50 -36.17 -19.52
CA ALA A 348 26.85 -37.00 -20.68
C ALA A 348 26.84 -36.18 -21.97
N ALA A 349 25.82 -35.34 -22.19
CA ALA A 349 25.76 -34.43 -23.34
C ALA A 349 26.88 -33.38 -23.35
N GLN A 350 27.37 -32.98 -22.18
CA GLN A 350 28.54 -32.08 -22.03
C GLN A 350 29.87 -32.82 -22.17
N GLY A 351 29.87 -34.14 -22.39
CA GLY A 351 31.08 -34.95 -22.50
C GLY A 351 31.86 -35.09 -21.20
N LEU A 352 31.26 -34.81 -20.04
CA LEU A 352 31.91 -34.89 -18.72
C LEU A 352 31.81 -36.29 -18.11
N ILE A 353 30.83 -37.09 -18.52
CA ILE A 353 30.69 -38.50 -18.12
C ILE A 353 30.45 -39.37 -19.36
N ALA A 354 30.95 -40.60 -19.31
CA ALA A 354 30.70 -41.63 -20.31
C ALA A 354 30.00 -42.85 -19.68
N PRO A 355 29.08 -43.52 -20.40
CA PRO A 355 28.48 -44.76 -19.92
C PRO A 355 29.54 -45.88 -19.88
N ALA A 356 29.52 -46.68 -18.81
CA ALA A 356 30.42 -47.83 -18.64
C ALA A 356 29.65 -49.03 -18.05
N ALA A 357 30.21 -50.23 -18.17
CA ALA A 357 29.64 -51.42 -17.54
C ALA A 357 29.59 -51.21 -16.01
N GLY A 358 28.39 -51.07 -15.46
CA GLY A 358 28.18 -50.84 -14.03
C GLY A 358 27.82 -49.41 -13.63
N GLY A 359 27.81 -48.42 -14.53
CA GLY A 359 27.41 -47.04 -14.21
C GLY A 359 27.94 -45.99 -15.18
N PHE A 360 28.55 -44.94 -14.65
CA PHE A 360 29.19 -43.86 -15.41
C PHE A 360 30.66 -43.75 -15.00
N VAL A 361 31.52 -43.32 -15.92
CA VAL A 361 32.93 -42.98 -15.65
C VAL A 361 33.14 -41.50 -16.01
N LEU A 362 33.94 -40.78 -15.22
CA LEU A 362 34.32 -39.40 -15.56
C LEU A 362 35.26 -39.41 -16.78
N THR A 363 34.93 -38.60 -17.79
CA THR A 363 35.87 -38.39 -18.91
C THR A 363 37.08 -37.58 -18.44
N LYS A 364 38.11 -37.44 -19.29
CA LYS A 364 39.28 -36.59 -18.97
C LYS A 364 38.86 -35.16 -18.59
N ASP A 365 37.93 -34.57 -19.35
CA ASP A 365 37.40 -33.23 -19.07
C ASP A 365 36.50 -33.20 -17.85
N GLY A 366 35.73 -34.27 -17.62
CA GLY A 366 34.93 -34.47 -16.41
C GLY A 366 35.78 -34.49 -15.14
N ARG A 367 36.92 -35.18 -15.17
CA ARG A 367 37.87 -35.23 -14.05
C ARG A 367 38.43 -33.85 -13.72
N LEU A 368 38.87 -33.10 -14.73
CA LEU A 368 39.38 -31.73 -14.54
C LEU A 368 38.29 -30.79 -14.01
N ALA A 369 37.06 -30.92 -14.51
CA ALA A 369 35.92 -30.13 -14.04
C ALA A 369 35.58 -30.45 -12.58
N ALA A 370 35.52 -31.73 -12.21
CA ALA A 370 35.21 -32.18 -10.86
C ALA A 370 36.30 -31.77 -9.86
N ALA A 371 37.58 -31.95 -10.21
CA ALA A 371 38.72 -31.52 -9.40
C ALA A 371 38.69 -30.01 -9.12
N ARG A 372 38.34 -29.17 -10.11
CA ARG A 372 38.20 -27.72 -9.90
C ARG A 372 37.12 -27.35 -8.88
N VAL A 373 35.98 -28.05 -8.93
CA VAL A 373 34.87 -27.81 -7.98
C VAL A 373 35.29 -28.21 -6.57
N VAL A 374 35.84 -29.42 -6.40
CA VAL A 374 36.30 -29.93 -5.09
C VAL A 374 37.42 -29.06 -4.52
N ARG A 375 38.33 -28.59 -5.36
CA ARG A 375 39.40 -27.67 -4.96
C ARG A 375 38.85 -26.35 -4.43
N SER A 376 37.88 -25.76 -5.12
CA SER A 376 37.25 -24.51 -4.69
C SER A 376 36.52 -24.68 -3.36
N HIS A 377 35.85 -25.83 -3.18
CA HIS A 377 35.20 -26.22 -1.92
C HIS A 377 36.19 -26.27 -0.76
N ARG A 378 37.23 -27.10 -0.87
CA ARG A 378 38.23 -27.33 0.20
C ARG A 378 38.99 -26.06 0.58
N LEU A 379 39.34 -25.21 -0.39
CA LEU A 379 39.98 -23.92 -0.12
C LEU A 379 39.08 -22.99 0.70
N TRP A 380 37.78 -23.01 0.45
CA TRP A 380 36.81 -22.20 1.18
C TRP A 380 36.53 -22.75 2.57
N GLU A 381 36.45 -24.07 2.74
CA GLU A 381 36.38 -24.72 4.05
C GLU A 381 37.57 -24.34 4.93
N LEU A 382 38.79 -24.46 4.39
CA LEU A 382 40.02 -24.05 5.08
C LEU A 382 39.95 -22.58 5.52
N TYR A 383 39.50 -21.70 4.63
CA TYR A 383 39.33 -20.28 4.98
C TYR A 383 38.31 -20.05 6.11
N LEU A 384 37.15 -20.71 6.08
CA LEU A 384 36.11 -20.53 7.10
C LEU A 384 36.54 -21.08 8.47
N ILE A 385 37.24 -22.22 8.47
CA ILE A 385 37.80 -22.81 9.69
C ILE A 385 38.87 -21.89 10.29
N GLU A 386 39.77 -21.36 9.47
CA GLU A 386 40.95 -20.65 9.97
C GLU A 386 40.73 -19.15 10.25
N GLN A 387 39.88 -18.47 9.47
CA GLN A 387 39.72 -17.01 9.54
C GLN A 387 38.40 -16.56 10.15
N ALA A 388 37.35 -17.38 10.05
CA ALA A 388 36.04 -17.04 10.61
C ALA A 388 35.76 -17.69 11.97
N ASP A 389 36.70 -18.51 12.49
CA ASP A 389 36.60 -19.25 13.78
C ASP A 389 35.28 -20.02 13.92
N ILE A 390 34.77 -20.52 12.79
CA ILE A 390 33.55 -21.32 12.73
C ILE A 390 33.94 -22.77 13.01
N ALA A 391 33.35 -23.37 14.04
CA ALA A 391 33.58 -24.77 14.39
C ALA A 391 33.35 -25.68 13.16
N ALA A 392 34.31 -26.55 12.87
CA ALA A 392 34.39 -27.30 11.62
C ALA A 392 33.13 -28.15 11.32
N ASP A 393 32.42 -28.62 12.35
CA ASP A 393 31.16 -29.36 12.20
C ASP A 393 29.97 -28.53 11.65
N HIS A 394 30.08 -27.20 11.61
CA HIS A 394 29.05 -26.28 11.08
C HIS A 394 29.43 -25.67 9.72
N VAL A 395 30.65 -25.89 9.23
CA VAL A 395 31.21 -25.24 8.02
C VAL A 395 30.63 -25.82 6.72
N ASP A 396 30.36 -27.13 6.66
CA ASP A 396 29.80 -27.83 5.48
C ASP A 396 28.56 -27.12 4.89
N ARG A 397 27.66 -26.64 5.76
CA ARG A 397 26.37 -26.05 5.37
C ARG A 397 26.48 -24.64 4.80
N ASP A 398 27.42 -23.86 5.31
CA ASP A 398 27.62 -22.45 4.95
C ASP A 398 28.61 -22.31 3.78
N ALA A 399 29.57 -23.24 3.66
CA ALA A 399 30.46 -23.39 2.51
C ALA A 399 29.71 -23.81 1.23
N ASP A 400 28.83 -24.82 1.33
CA ASP A 400 28.00 -25.34 0.22
C ASP A 400 27.20 -24.24 -0.52
N GLN A 401 26.79 -23.20 0.20
CA GLN A 401 25.92 -22.15 -0.33
C GLN A 401 26.68 -21.07 -1.12
N ILE A 402 27.98 -20.89 -0.87
CA ILE A 402 28.76 -19.75 -1.36
C ILE A 402 29.83 -20.18 -2.37
N GLU A 403 30.33 -21.41 -2.28
CA GLU A 403 31.44 -21.92 -3.12
C GLU A 403 31.20 -21.81 -4.64
N HIS A 404 29.95 -21.92 -5.10
CA HIS A 404 29.59 -21.86 -6.52
C HIS A 404 29.53 -20.43 -7.08
N ILE A 405 29.73 -19.42 -6.23
CA ILE A 405 29.59 -17.98 -6.55
C ILE A 405 30.92 -17.24 -6.41
N LEU A 406 31.97 -17.87 -5.86
CA LEU A 406 33.28 -17.25 -5.65
C LEU A 406 33.97 -16.89 -6.99
N PRO A 407 34.35 -15.62 -7.22
CA PRO A 407 35.14 -15.23 -8.39
C PRO A 407 36.53 -15.86 -8.35
N GLN A 408 37.07 -16.28 -9.50
CA GLN A 408 38.40 -16.92 -9.56
C GLN A 408 39.54 -16.06 -9.01
N ALA A 409 39.40 -14.73 -9.06
CA ALA A 409 40.38 -13.82 -8.46
C ALA A 409 40.45 -13.95 -6.92
N VAL A 410 39.31 -14.17 -6.26
CA VAL A 410 39.25 -14.36 -4.80
C VAL A 410 39.86 -15.70 -4.41
N ILE A 411 39.64 -16.73 -5.23
CA ILE A 411 40.24 -18.06 -5.03
C ILE A 411 41.77 -17.99 -5.19
N ALA A 412 42.27 -17.27 -6.20
CA ALA A 412 43.70 -17.05 -6.39
C ALA A 412 44.33 -16.27 -5.22
N GLU A 413 43.65 -15.23 -4.74
CA GLU A 413 44.09 -14.47 -3.57
C GLU A 413 44.12 -15.32 -2.29
N LEU A 414 43.12 -16.18 -2.09
CA LEU A 414 43.09 -17.15 -0.98
C LEU A 414 44.24 -18.15 -1.07
N GLU A 415 44.54 -18.66 -2.27
CA GLU A 415 45.66 -19.55 -2.50
C GLU A 415 47.00 -18.89 -2.20
N ASP A 416 47.25 -17.69 -2.72
CA ASP A 416 48.48 -16.96 -2.47
C ASP A 416 48.69 -16.73 -0.97
N ARG A 417 47.61 -16.43 -0.24
CA ARG A 417 47.65 -16.27 1.23
C ARG A 417 47.94 -17.58 1.95
N LEU A 418 47.30 -18.70 1.55
CA LEU A 418 47.52 -20.01 2.17
C LEU A 418 48.92 -20.57 1.85
N VAL A 419 49.45 -20.30 0.66
CA VAL A 419 50.83 -20.61 0.28
C VAL A 419 51.82 -19.77 1.07
N ALA A 420 51.57 -18.46 1.22
CA ALA A 420 52.41 -17.57 2.01
C ALA A 420 52.47 -17.95 3.50
N GLN A 421 51.41 -18.58 4.01
CA GLN A 421 51.33 -19.13 5.37
C GLN A 421 51.96 -20.53 5.50
N GLY A 422 52.51 -21.10 4.42
CA GLY A 422 53.13 -22.42 4.40
C GLY A 422 52.14 -23.58 4.55
N ARG A 423 50.86 -23.34 4.30
CA ARG A 423 49.76 -24.31 4.50
C ARG A 423 49.33 -25.02 3.22
N LEU A 424 49.67 -24.47 2.06
CA LEU A 424 49.58 -25.15 0.76
C LEU A 424 50.98 -25.36 0.16
N PRO A 425 51.29 -26.54 -0.41
CA PRO A 425 52.57 -26.78 -1.09
C PRO A 425 52.68 -25.98 -2.41
N ALA A 426 53.79 -25.29 -2.62
CA ALA A 426 54.10 -24.56 -3.86
C ALA A 426 55.04 -25.38 -4.78
N PRO A 427 54.84 -25.43 -6.12
CA PRO A 427 53.64 -25.13 -6.89
C PRO A 427 52.90 -26.44 -7.15
N ALA A 428 51.92 -26.78 -6.30
CA ALA A 428 50.97 -27.81 -6.69
C ALA A 428 50.24 -27.27 -7.95
N GLY A 429 50.47 -27.88 -9.11
CA GLY A 429 50.02 -27.34 -10.41
C GLY A 429 48.54 -26.96 -10.41
N ALA A 430 48.08 -26.20 -11.42
CA ALA A 430 46.74 -25.59 -11.53
C ALA A 430 45.51 -26.53 -11.35
N HIS A 431 45.73 -27.82 -11.07
CA HIS A 431 44.73 -28.88 -10.90
C HIS A 431 44.88 -29.67 -9.58
N ALA A 432 45.84 -29.35 -8.71
CA ALA A 432 46.02 -30.06 -7.45
C ALA A 432 44.94 -29.66 -6.42
N VAL A 433 44.21 -30.66 -5.92
CA VAL A 433 43.14 -30.51 -4.94
C VAL A 433 43.78 -30.66 -3.54
N PRO A 434 43.59 -29.70 -2.61
CA PRO A 434 44.05 -29.84 -1.22
C PRO A 434 43.47 -31.10 -0.56
N GLU A 435 44.14 -31.67 0.43
CA GLU A 435 43.55 -32.77 1.21
C GLU A 435 42.32 -32.28 1.99
N SER A 436 41.33 -33.16 2.16
CA SER A 436 40.14 -32.81 2.95
C SER A 436 40.54 -32.62 4.42
N PRO A 437 40.10 -31.52 5.08
CA PRO A 437 40.38 -31.27 6.49
C PRO A 437 39.68 -32.26 7.45
N HIS A 438 38.80 -33.13 6.93
CA HIS A 438 38.08 -34.14 7.70
C HIS A 438 38.41 -35.56 7.24
N PRO A 439 38.43 -36.54 8.17
CA PRO A 439 38.50 -37.95 7.78
C PRO A 439 37.23 -38.32 7.01
N ILE A 440 37.40 -38.68 5.73
CA ILE A 440 36.32 -39.14 4.85
C ILE A 440 35.88 -40.53 5.36
N GLY A 441 34.97 -40.55 6.33
CA GLY A 441 34.51 -41.77 7.00
C GLY A 441 33.82 -42.75 6.05
N ALA A 442 34.11 -44.04 6.22
CA ALA A 442 33.49 -45.14 5.48
C ALA A 442 31.96 -45.01 5.46
N ALA A 443 31.37 -45.22 4.29
CA ALA A 443 29.95 -45.09 3.98
C ALA A 443 29.01 -45.56 5.12
N ALA A 444 28.57 -44.63 5.96
CA ALA A 444 27.35 -44.80 6.72
C ALA A 444 26.20 -44.31 5.83
N PRO A 445 25.18 -45.14 5.53
CA PRO A 445 23.97 -44.62 4.91
C PRO A 445 23.34 -43.67 5.92
N MET A 446 23.45 -42.37 5.69
CA MET A 446 22.73 -41.36 6.49
C MET A 446 21.23 -41.53 6.25
N ARG A 447 20.64 -42.44 7.03
CA ARG A 447 19.21 -42.69 7.11
C ARG A 447 18.55 -41.45 7.71
N GLY A 448 17.72 -40.81 6.90
CA GLY A 448 16.59 -40.01 7.38
C GLY A 448 16.95 -38.73 8.12
N ARG A 449 17.26 -37.66 7.39
CA ARG A 449 16.88 -36.31 7.81
C ARG A 449 16.20 -35.60 6.65
N THR A 450 14.88 -35.63 6.71
CA THR A 450 13.97 -34.88 5.83
C THR A 450 14.44 -33.43 5.68
N LEU A 451 14.52 -33.00 4.43
CA LEU A 451 14.37 -31.64 3.91
C LEU A 451 13.91 -30.59 4.97
N GLY A 452 14.87 -30.00 5.68
CA GLY A 452 14.69 -28.72 6.37
C GLY A 452 14.65 -27.51 5.43
N LEU A 453 14.74 -27.73 4.11
CA LEU A 453 14.77 -26.68 3.08
C LEU A 453 13.41 -26.46 2.38
N LEU A 454 12.34 -27.11 2.86
CA LEU A 454 10.95 -26.77 2.53
C LEU A 454 10.23 -25.98 3.63
N GLY A 455 10.89 -25.68 4.76
CA GLY A 455 10.32 -24.85 5.83
C GLY A 455 10.24 -23.35 5.52
N GLY A 456 10.94 -22.87 4.49
CA GLY A 456 10.97 -21.45 4.12
C GLY A 456 10.07 -21.06 2.94
N LEU A 457 9.41 -22.01 2.26
CA LEU A 457 8.78 -21.76 0.96
C LEU A 457 7.41 -22.41 0.74
N MET A 458 6.87 -23.15 1.71
CA MET A 458 5.54 -23.79 1.61
C MET A 458 4.74 -23.69 2.93
N LEU A 459 4.76 -22.52 3.59
CA LEU A 459 3.75 -22.14 4.58
C LEU A 459 3.00 -20.94 4.00
N GLY A 460 1.97 -21.23 3.20
CA GLY A 460 1.16 -20.19 2.58
C GLY A 460 -0.02 -20.66 1.71
N ALA A 461 -0.24 -21.96 1.48
CA ALA A 461 -1.31 -22.37 0.56
C ALA A 461 -1.99 -23.73 0.82
N SER A 462 -1.85 -24.35 2.01
CA SER A 462 -2.38 -25.72 2.23
C SER A 462 -3.13 -25.95 3.55
N ALA A 463 -3.59 -24.90 4.22
CA ALA A 463 -4.35 -25.00 5.47
C ALA A 463 -5.83 -24.59 5.30
N LEU A 464 -6.50 -25.10 4.26
CA LEU A 464 -7.92 -24.75 4.01
C LEU A 464 -8.83 -25.91 3.58
N LEU A 465 -8.39 -27.16 3.63
CA LEU A 465 -9.26 -28.31 3.31
C LEU A 465 -8.93 -29.51 4.21
N SER A 466 -9.47 -29.50 5.43
CA SER A 466 -9.64 -30.72 6.24
C SER A 466 -10.63 -30.44 7.37
N ALA A 467 -11.93 -30.46 7.04
CA ALA A 467 -12.97 -30.71 8.04
C ALA A 467 -13.31 -32.21 8.00
N PRO A 468 -13.52 -32.88 9.15
CA PRO A 468 -13.91 -34.27 9.18
C PRO A 468 -15.41 -34.43 8.89
N GLU A 469 -15.74 -35.42 8.08
CA GLU A 469 -17.11 -35.95 7.98
C GLU A 469 -17.61 -36.46 9.33
N PRO A 470 -18.93 -36.44 9.52
CA PRO A 470 -19.60 -37.57 10.11
C PRO A 470 -20.62 -38.16 9.12
N ALA A 471 -20.47 -39.46 8.89
CA ALA A 471 -21.41 -40.31 8.17
C ALA A 471 -22.64 -40.64 9.03
N GLY A 472 -23.81 -40.71 8.38
CA GLY A 472 -24.77 -41.80 8.61
C GLY A 472 -26.22 -41.46 8.96
N ALA A 473 -27.10 -41.70 7.96
CA ALA A 473 -28.48 -42.24 8.07
C ALA A 473 -29.60 -41.29 8.55
N ALA A 474 -30.82 -41.23 7.99
CA ALA A 474 -31.52 -41.82 6.84
C ALA A 474 -32.87 -41.03 6.65
N PRO A 475 -33.73 -41.33 5.65
CA PRO A 475 -34.59 -40.35 4.97
C PRO A 475 -36.05 -40.30 5.44
N HIS A 476 -36.71 -39.16 5.24
CA HIS A 476 -38.16 -39.04 5.06
C HIS A 476 -38.43 -37.80 4.19
N ALA A 477 -38.83 -37.99 2.94
CA ALA A 477 -40.20 -38.16 2.48
C ALA A 477 -40.80 -36.82 2.03
N ALA A 478 -41.09 -36.79 0.73
CA ALA A 478 -41.67 -35.71 -0.03
C ALA A 478 -43.07 -35.33 0.47
N ALA A 479 -43.38 -34.03 0.38
CA ALA A 479 -44.74 -33.56 0.20
C ALA A 479 -44.71 -32.35 -0.75
N GLN A 480 -45.23 -32.59 -1.94
CA GLN A 480 -45.64 -31.61 -2.93
C GLN A 480 -46.76 -30.73 -2.36
N ALA A 481 -46.73 -29.44 -2.67
CA ALA A 481 -47.94 -28.63 -2.83
C ALA A 481 -47.70 -27.50 -3.84
N ASP A 482 -48.69 -27.33 -4.71
CA ASP A 482 -48.70 -26.66 -6.01
C ASP A 482 -48.52 -25.13 -6.03
N PRO A 483 -48.26 -24.56 -7.22
CA PRO A 483 -48.18 -23.13 -7.50
C PRO A 483 -49.53 -22.55 -7.98
N ALA A 484 -49.96 -21.40 -7.45
CA ALA A 484 -50.74 -20.37 -8.17
C ALA A 484 -51.26 -19.26 -7.25
N ALA A 485 -51.42 -18.09 -7.89
CA ALA A 485 -52.37 -17.01 -7.58
C ALA A 485 -51.93 -15.83 -6.67
N GLN A 486 -51.38 -14.83 -7.37
CA GLN A 486 -51.94 -13.48 -7.54
C GLN A 486 -51.80 -12.40 -6.45
N ALA A 487 -51.06 -11.36 -6.88
CA ALA A 487 -51.48 -9.95 -6.97
C ALA A 487 -51.20 -8.97 -5.81
N GLY A 488 -50.31 -8.02 -6.12
CA GLY A 488 -50.65 -6.59 -6.09
C GLY A 488 -50.17 -5.76 -4.90
N SER A 489 -49.11 -4.97 -5.06
CA SER A 489 -49.29 -3.56 -5.46
C SER A 489 -47.94 -2.87 -5.63
N ALA A 490 -47.78 -2.30 -6.82
CA ALA A 490 -46.71 -1.40 -7.19
C ALA A 490 -47.05 0.01 -6.70
N VAL A 491 -46.06 0.77 -6.25
CA VAL A 491 -46.13 2.23 -6.25
C VAL A 491 -45.02 2.74 -7.16
N ALA A 492 -45.44 3.18 -8.34
CA ALA A 492 -44.61 3.83 -9.34
C ALA A 492 -44.26 5.25 -8.88
N ALA A 493 -42.98 5.61 -8.93
CA ALA A 493 -42.52 6.99 -8.87
C ALA A 493 -42.89 7.73 -10.17
N PRO A 494 -43.42 8.96 -10.14
CA PRO A 494 -43.65 9.73 -11.35
C PRO A 494 -42.38 10.43 -11.83
N SER A 495 -42.23 10.39 -13.14
CA SER A 495 -41.22 11.04 -13.99
C SER A 495 -41.19 12.56 -13.83
N ALA A 496 -39.99 13.13 -13.69
CA ALA A 496 -39.74 14.57 -13.70
C ALA A 496 -39.65 15.15 -15.13
N THR A 497 -40.46 16.16 -15.40
CA THR A 497 -40.24 17.18 -16.45
C THR A 497 -40.13 18.57 -15.79
N PRO A 498 -39.41 19.53 -16.40
CA PRO A 498 -38.95 20.74 -15.72
C PRO A 498 -39.93 21.91 -15.89
N ALA A 499 -40.26 22.60 -14.80
CA ALA A 499 -40.93 23.92 -14.83
C ALA A 499 -40.54 24.68 -13.55
N SER A 500 -39.83 25.82 -13.68
CA SER A 500 -40.37 27.18 -13.84
C SER A 500 -40.82 27.79 -12.50
N ALA A 501 -40.34 29.00 -12.27
CA ALA A 501 -40.52 29.81 -11.07
C ALA A 501 -41.98 30.00 -10.64
N ALA A 502 -42.25 29.80 -9.34
CA ALA A 502 -43.43 30.28 -8.64
C ALA A 502 -43.10 30.48 -7.13
N GLU A 503 -43.70 31.50 -6.54
CA GLU A 503 -43.58 32.04 -5.17
C GLU A 503 -43.90 31.04 -4.03
N PRO A 504 -43.53 31.35 -2.76
CA PRO A 504 -43.55 30.39 -1.67
C PRO A 504 -44.98 30.16 -1.15
N THR A 505 -45.61 29.07 -1.57
CA THR A 505 -46.84 28.57 -0.95
C THR A 505 -46.52 27.64 0.21
N ALA A 506 -47.17 27.91 1.34
CA ALA A 506 -47.06 27.24 2.64
C ALA A 506 -46.92 25.70 2.57
N GLU A 507 -46.02 25.18 3.42
CA GLU A 507 -45.82 23.76 3.66
C GLU A 507 -47.15 23.05 4.00
N PRO A 508 -47.43 21.87 3.44
CA PRO A 508 -48.55 21.06 3.89
C PRO A 508 -48.22 20.48 5.26
N ALA A 509 -49.13 20.70 6.21
CA ALA A 509 -49.04 20.24 7.59
C ALA A 509 -48.80 18.72 7.66
N ALA A 510 -47.67 18.33 8.26
CA ALA A 510 -47.36 16.95 8.61
C ALA A 510 -48.39 16.38 9.60
N GLU A 511 -48.77 15.12 9.42
CA GLU A 511 -49.68 14.39 10.29
C GLU A 511 -49.28 14.46 11.78
N PRO A 512 -50.21 14.80 12.69
CA PRO A 512 -49.92 14.90 14.12
C PRO A 512 -49.96 13.51 14.76
N GLY A 513 -48.84 12.77 14.76
CA GLY A 513 -48.87 11.43 15.37
C GLY A 513 -47.56 10.67 15.61
N ARG A 514 -46.41 11.07 15.05
CA ARG A 514 -45.14 10.35 15.29
C ARG A 514 -43.95 11.29 15.51
N ARG A 515 -44.08 12.20 16.47
CA ARG A 515 -42.92 12.86 17.09
C ARG A 515 -42.45 11.96 18.23
N SER A 516 -41.33 11.27 18.05
CA SER A 516 -40.67 10.58 19.15
C SER A 516 -40.46 11.58 20.29
N HIS A 517 -40.90 11.24 21.50
CA HIS A 517 -40.59 11.98 22.71
C HIS A 517 -39.08 11.87 22.97
N THR A 518 -38.27 12.69 22.31
CA THR A 518 -36.83 12.78 22.59
C THR A 518 -36.65 13.68 23.81
N ARG A 519 -35.99 13.14 24.83
CA ARG A 519 -35.68 13.87 26.06
C ARG A 519 -34.65 14.95 25.73
N VAL A 520 -34.93 16.19 26.12
CA VAL A 520 -33.96 17.28 26.09
C VAL A 520 -33.15 17.21 27.37
N TRP A 521 -31.83 17.07 27.24
CA TRP A 521 -30.92 16.93 28.39
C TRP A 521 -30.41 18.28 28.88
N PHE A 522 -29.96 19.13 27.96
CA PHE A 522 -29.48 20.49 28.23
C PHE A 522 -29.50 21.32 26.94
N THR A 523 -29.45 22.64 27.07
CA THR A 523 -29.46 23.59 25.94
C THR A 523 -28.11 24.28 25.82
N VAL A 524 -27.57 24.35 24.60
CA VAL A 524 -26.32 25.04 24.27
C VAL A 524 -26.64 26.15 23.30
N GLY A 525 -26.71 27.39 23.79
CA GLY A 525 -27.27 28.50 23.01
C GLY A 525 -28.73 28.22 22.64
N ASP A 526 -29.06 28.33 21.35
CA ASP A 526 -30.39 28.01 20.82
C ASP A 526 -30.58 26.51 20.50
N TYR A 527 -29.52 25.70 20.59
CA TYR A 527 -29.57 24.27 20.28
C TYR A 527 -29.99 23.43 21.49
N GLN A 528 -30.95 22.52 21.29
CA GLN A 528 -31.43 21.60 22.33
C GLN A 528 -30.79 20.22 22.15
N VAL A 529 -29.93 19.81 23.08
CA VAL A 529 -29.29 18.49 23.02
C VAL A 529 -30.29 17.40 23.40
N ARG A 530 -30.54 16.50 22.45
CA ARG A 530 -31.53 15.42 22.52
C ARG A 530 -30.88 14.05 22.72
N ASP A 531 -31.71 13.02 22.91
CA ASP A 531 -31.23 11.64 22.95
C ASP A 531 -30.43 11.24 21.69
N ASP A 532 -30.86 11.70 20.51
CA ASP A 532 -30.21 11.44 19.22
C ASP A 532 -28.79 12.03 19.14
N ASP A 533 -28.59 13.18 19.78
CA ASP A 533 -27.30 13.86 19.88
C ASP A 533 -26.30 13.07 20.73
N LEU A 534 -26.78 12.51 21.83
CA LEU A 534 -25.97 11.66 22.70
C LEU A 534 -25.56 10.37 22.00
N TRP A 535 -26.45 9.77 21.21
CA TRP A 535 -26.13 8.60 20.40
C TRP A 535 -25.07 8.89 19.34
N THR A 536 -25.16 10.04 18.66
CA THR A 536 -24.16 10.50 17.69
C THR A 536 -22.80 10.72 18.35
N ALA A 537 -22.76 11.44 19.48
CA ALA A 537 -21.54 11.71 20.23
C ALA A 537 -20.89 10.43 20.77
N ALA A 538 -21.70 9.48 21.28
CA ALA A 538 -21.23 8.19 21.75
C ALA A 538 -20.63 7.35 20.60
N THR A 539 -21.31 7.31 19.45
CA THR A 539 -20.82 6.62 18.25
C THR A 539 -19.48 7.18 17.79
N ALA A 540 -19.35 8.51 17.77
CA ALA A 540 -18.11 9.20 17.40
C ALA A 540 -16.96 8.89 18.38
N ALA A 541 -17.25 8.88 19.68
CA ALA A 541 -16.26 8.57 20.71
C ALA A 541 -15.79 7.11 20.64
N VAL A 542 -16.71 6.15 20.53
CA VAL A 542 -16.37 4.72 20.42
C VAL A 542 -15.56 4.45 19.15
N CYS A 543 -15.97 5.02 18.02
CA CYS A 543 -15.23 4.93 16.76
C CYS A 543 -13.81 5.49 16.88
N SER A 544 -13.68 6.72 17.42
CA SER A 544 -12.38 7.39 17.55
C SER A 544 -11.44 6.63 18.47
N VAL A 545 -11.94 6.10 19.59
CA VAL A 545 -11.15 5.28 20.52
C VAL A 545 -10.73 3.96 19.87
N ALA A 546 -11.65 3.28 19.18
CA ALA A 546 -11.35 2.02 18.48
C ALA A 546 -10.21 2.20 17.45
N CYS A 547 -10.26 3.30 16.68
CA CYS A 547 -9.23 3.67 15.73
C CYS A 547 -7.91 4.07 16.40
N GLY A 548 -7.96 4.93 17.42
CA GLY A 548 -6.77 5.46 18.09
C GLY A 548 -5.94 4.40 18.82
N LEU A 549 -6.58 3.37 19.38
CA LEU A 549 -5.89 2.26 20.05
C LEU A 549 -5.02 1.46 19.08
N ILE A 550 -5.57 1.02 17.96
CA ILE A 550 -4.81 0.30 16.92
C ILE A 550 -3.81 1.24 16.25
N GLY A 551 -4.21 2.50 16.06
CA GLY A 551 -3.40 3.58 15.54
C GLY A 551 -2.02 3.71 16.18
N CYS A 552 -1.94 3.49 17.50
CA CYS A 552 -0.69 3.49 18.25
C CYS A 552 0.35 2.53 17.66
N PHE A 553 -0.07 1.29 17.34
CA PHE A 553 0.82 0.28 16.78
C PHE A 553 1.21 0.61 15.34
N LEU A 554 0.30 1.18 14.54
CA LEU A 554 0.60 1.60 13.17
C LEU A 554 1.61 2.75 13.12
N VAL A 555 1.47 3.74 14.00
CA VAL A 555 2.43 4.86 14.14
C VAL A 555 3.80 4.34 14.55
N LEU A 556 3.88 3.44 15.54
CA LEU A 556 5.16 2.88 15.98
C LEU A 556 5.84 2.07 14.88
N ARG A 557 5.06 1.33 14.08
CA ARG A 557 5.57 0.44 13.02
C ARG A 557 5.87 1.11 11.68
N ARG A 558 5.66 2.42 11.50
CA ARG A 558 5.77 3.11 10.20
C ARG A 558 4.75 2.63 9.16
N MET A 559 3.55 2.26 9.62
CA MET A 559 2.50 1.70 8.78
C MET A 559 1.21 2.53 8.86
N SER A 560 1.31 3.81 9.25
CA SER A 560 0.13 4.66 9.45
C SER A 560 -0.66 4.94 8.16
N LEU A 561 -0.01 4.88 7.00
CA LEU A 561 -0.65 5.04 5.68
C LEU A 561 -1.39 3.78 5.18
N LEU A 562 -1.34 2.68 5.93
CA LEU A 562 -2.07 1.47 5.55
C LEU A 562 -3.59 1.63 5.71
N GLY A 563 -4.04 2.39 6.71
CA GLY A 563 -5.47 2.65 6.94
C GLY A 563 -6.11 3.36 5.74
N ASP A 564 -5.37 4.28 5.12
CA ASP A 564 -5.76 4.98 3.89
C ASP A 564 -5.88 4.02 2.69
N ALA A 565 -4.82 3.24 2.45
CA ALA A 565 -4.79 2.26 1.38
C ALA A 565 -5.94 1.23 1.48
N ILE A 566 -6.25 0.76 2.69
CA ILE A 566 -7.38 -0.15 2.94
C ILE A 566 -8.70 0.55 2.62
N SER A 567 -8.88 1.80 3.06
CA SER A 567 -10.13 2.56 2.90
C SER A 567 -10.50 2.75 1.43
N HIS A 568 -9.52 2.97 0.55
CA HIS A 568 -9.73 3.06 -0.89
C HIS A 568 -9.87 1.69 -1.58
N ALA A 569 -9.27 0.64 -1.04
CA ALA A 569 -9.32 -0.69 -1.63
C ALA A 569 -10.58 -1.51 -1.29
N ILE A 570 -11.44 -1.04 -0.37
CA ILE A 570 -12.68 -1.72 0.03
C ILE A 570 -13.73 -1.74 -1.09
N LEU A 571 -13.80 -0.69 -1.93
CA LEU A 571 -14.82 -0.54 -2.98
C LEU A 571 -15.04 -1.76 -3.88
N PRO A 572 -14.00 -2.37 -4.51
CA PRO A 572 -14.19 -3.60 -5.29
C PRO A 572 -14.76 -4.76 -4.46
N GLY A 573 -14.46 -4.83 -3.17
CA GLY A 573 -15.00 -5.85 -2.27
C GLY A 573 -16.51 -5.70 -2.05
N LEU A 574 -16.96 -4.46 -1.83
CA LEU A 574 -18.40 -4.14 -1.74
C LEU A 574 -19.13 -4.44 -3.06
N ALA A 575 -18.53 -4.02 -4.18
CA ALA A 575 -19.11 -4.23 -5.51
C ALA A 575 -19.24 -5.74 -5.83
N LEU A 576 -18.18 -6.52 -5.58
CA LEU A 576 -18.22 -7.97 -5.79
C LEU A 576 -19.22 -8.67 -4.87
N ALA A 577 -19.30 -8.28 -3.59
CA ALA A 577 -20.27 -8.85 -2.66
C ALA A 577 -21.72 -8.60 -3.13
N PHE A 578 -22.02 -7.38 -3.57
CA PHE A 578 -23.33 -7.06 -4.13
C PHE A 578 -23.59 -7.83 -5.43
N MET A 579 -22.63 -7.92 -6.35
CA MET A 579 -22.79 -8.65 -7.61
C MET A 579 -23.02 -10.16 -7.42
N LEU A 580 -22.45 -10.75 -6.36
CA LEU A 580 -22.60 -12.17 -6.06
C LEU A 580 -23.90 -12.49 -5.31
N THR A 581 -24.34 -11.61 -4.41
CA THR A 581 -25.50 -11.86 -3.55
C THR A 581 -26.78 -11.19 -4.02
N HIS A 582 -26.67 -10.20 -4.91
CA HIS A 582 -27.76 -9.28 -5.30
C HIS A 582 -28.48 -8.61 -4.11
N SER A 583 -27.88 -8.65 -2.92
CA SER A 583 -28.44 -8.12 -1.68
C SER A 583 -27.55 -6.99 -1.15
N ARG A 584 -28.19 -6.02 -0.48
CA ARG A 584 -27.51 -4.95 0.27
C ARG A 584 -27.40 -5.29 1.75
N ASP A 585 -27.52 -6.56 2.10
CA ASP A 585 -27.39 -6.99 3.47
C ASP A 585 -25.98 -6.63 4.01
N PRO A 586 -25.88 -6.12 5.25
CA PRO A 586 -24.61 -5.64 5.80
C PRO A 586 -23.55 -6.73 5.90
N LEU A 587 -23.97 -7.97 6.21
CA LEU A 587 -23.05 -9.08 6.45
C LEU A 587 -22.29 -9.51 5.18
N PRO A 588 -22.93 -9.77 4.02
CA PRO A 588 -22.22 -10.01 2.77
C PRO A 588 -21.31 -8.85 2.34
N MET A 589 -21.80 -7.61 2.44
CA MET A 589 -21.03 -6.42 2.07
C MET A 589 -19.77 -6.28 2.93
N LEU A 590 -19.91 -6.44 4.26
CA LEU A 590 -18.82 -6.44 5.22
C LEU A 590 -17.80 -7.55 4.90
N ALA A 591 -18.27 -8.76 4.61
CA ALA A 591 -17.39 -9.88 4.23
C ALA A 591 -16.57 -9.58 2.97
N GLY A 592 -17.20 -9.00 1.94
CA GLY A 592 -16.50 -8.57 0.72
C GLY A 592 -15.47 -7.47 0.99
N ALA A 593 -15.85 -6.44 1.74
CA ALA A 593 -14.98 -5.34 2.16
C ALA A 593 -13.75 -5.84 2.94
N MET A 594 -13.96 -6.70 3.94
CA MET A 594 -12.87 -7.28 4.75
C MET A 594 -11.94 -8.15 3.89
N THR A 595 -12.50 -8.96 3.00
CA THR A 595 -11.71 -9.84 2.12
C THR A 595 -10.77 -9.03 1.25
N VAL A 596 -11.27 -7.97 0.60
CA VAL A 596 -10.40 -7.12 -0.22
C VAL A 596 -9.46 -6.25 0.62
N GLY A 597 -9.87 -5.79 1.81
CA GLY A 597 -8.99 -5.11 2.75
C GLY A 597 -7.76 -5.94 3.13
N VAL A 598 -7.96 -7.21 3.49
CA VAL A 598 -6.85 -8.15 3.79
C VAL A 598 -6.04 -8.46 2.53
N LEU A 599 -6.69 -8.67 1.39
CA LEU A 599 -6.02 -8.89 0.10
C LEU A 599 -5.08 -7.71 -0.24
N THR A 600 -5.50 -6.48 0.05
CA THR A 600 -4.70 -5.26 -0.18
C THR A 600 -3.40 -5.28 0.61
N ALA A 601 -3.46 -5.66 1.89
CA ALA A 601 -2.26 -5.80 2.72
C ALA A 601 -1.32 -6.89 2.18
N VAL A 602 -1.87 -8.05 1.78
CA VAL A 602 -1.11 -9.17 1.23
C VAL A 602 -0.46 -8.80 -0.11
N LEU A 603 -1.19 -8.15 -1.02
CA LEU A 603 -0.65 -7.70 -2.31
C LEU A 603 0.44 -6.64 -2.13
N SER A 604 0.25 -5.69 -1.22
CA SER A 604 1.24 -4.64 -0.92
C SER A 604 2.52 -5.24 -0.33
N ALA A 605 2.39 -6.15 0.64
CA ALA A 605 3.52 -6.86 1.24
C ALA A 605 4.23 -7.77 0.22
N GLY A 606 3.47 -8.48 -0.61
CA GLY A 606 4.01 -9.33 -1.68
C GLY A 606 4.79 -8.54 -2.72
N LEU A 607 4.29 -7.36 -3.12
CA LEU A 607 4.97 -6.49 -4.08
C LEU A 607 6.25 -5.89 -3.51
N ASN A 608 6.26 -5.50 -2.23
CA ASN A 608 7.47 -5.05 -1.53
C ASN A 608 8.51 -6.19 -1.48
N ARG A 609 8.09 -7.38 -1.04
CA ARG A 609 8.99 -8.52 -0.78
C ARG A 609 9.54 -9.18 -2.05
N TRP A 610 8.70 -9.41 -3.06
CA TRP A 610 9.09 -10.09 -4.30
C TRP A 610 9.43 -9.12 -5.43
N GLY A 611 8.67 -8.02 -5.55
CA GLY A 611 8.91 -6.99 -6.58
C GLY A 611 10.06 -6.04 -6.25
N LYS A 612 10.56 -6.04 -5.00
CA LYS A 612 11.59 -5.11 -4.51
C LYS A 612 11.22 -3.64 -4.77
N VAL A 613 9.93 -3.36 -4.75
CA VAL A 613 9.36 -2.01 -4.86
C VAL A 613 9.32 -1.39 -3.46
N PRO A 614 9.67 -0.11 -3.27
CA PRO A 614 9.53 0.55 -1.98
C PRO A 614 8.12 0.40 -1.40
N GLU A 615 7.99 0.32 -0.07
CA GLU A 615 6.71 0.07 0.61
C GLU A 615 5.63 1.08 0.23
N ASP A 616 5.93 2.39 0.33
CA ASP A 616 5.00 3.48 -0.02
C ASP A 616 4.57 3.44 -1.50
N ALA A 617 5.47 3.00 -2.38
CA ALA A 617 5.16 2.85 -3.81
C ALA A 617 4.35 1.58 -4.07
N SER A 618 4.60 0.52 -3.30
CA SER A 618 3.84 -0.74 -3.38
C SER A 618 2.40 -0.54 -2.94
N MET A 619 2.20 0.11 -1.79
CA MET A 619 0.87 0.51 -1.32
C MET A 619 0.18 1.39 -2.36
N GLY A 620 0.87 2.44 -2.83
CA GLY A 620 0.42 3.35 -3.90
C GLY A 620 -0.11 2.64 -5.13
N VAL A 621 0.65 1.69 -5.68
CA VAL A 621 0.24 0.92 -6.87
C VAL A 621 -0.98 0.04 -6.57
N VAL A 622 -0.99 -0.67 -5.43
CA VAL A 622 -2.04 -1.64 -5.11
C VAL A 622 -3.38 -0.95 -4.84
N PHE A 623 -3.42 0.06 -3.96
CA PHE A 623 -4.70 0.68 -3.60
C PHE A 623 -5.31 1.45 -4.77
N THR A 624 -4.51 2.17 -5.56
CA THR A 624 -5.04 2.93 -6.71
C THR A 624 -5.58 2.01 -7.80
N THR A 625 -4.94 0.84 -8.00
CA THR A 625 -5.41 -0.18 -8.93
C THR A 625 -6.71 -0.83 -8.45
N LEU A 626 -6.80 -1.21 -7.16
CA LEU A 626 -8.01 -1.79 -6.59
C LEU A 626 -9.16 -0.77 -6.53
N PHE A 627 -8.88 0.50 -6.22
CA PHE A 627 -9.86 1.58 -6.27
C PHE A 627 -10.39 1.77 -7.70
N ALA A 628 -9.50 1.85 -8.71
CA ALA A 628 -9.90 1.94 -10.11
C ALA A 628 -10.74 0.74 -10.55
N LEU A 629 -10.36 -0.48 -10.15
CA LEU A 629 -11.15 -1.68 -10.39
C LEU A 629 -12.53 -1.59 -9.71
N GLY A 630 -12.59 -1.11 -8.48
CA GLY A 630 -13.84 -0.91 -7.73
C GLY A 630 -14.79 0.05 -8.44
N VAL A 631 -14.31 1.21 -8.88
CA VAL A 631 -15.13 2.19 -9.62
C VAL A 631 -15.66 1.59 -10.92
N VAL A 632 -14.85 0.80 -11.64
CA VAL A 632 -15.30 0.08 -12.84
C VAL A 632 -16.37 -0.97 -12.50
N LEU A 633 -16.18 -1.77 -11.45
CA LEU A 633 -17.15 -2.79 -11.02
C LEU A 633 -18.48 -2.18 -10.57
N VAL A 634 -18.46 -1.09 -9.78
CA VAL A 634 -19.67 -0.36 -9.39
C VAL A 634 -20.40 0.19 -10.62
N SER A 635 -19.66 0.70 -11.61
CA SER A 635 -20.25 1.19 -12.86
C SER A 635 -20.93 0.10 -13.70
N LEU A 636 -20.60 -1.17 -13.46
CA LEU A 636 -21.17 -2.36 -14.13
C LEU A 636 -22.32 -3.02 -13.33
N ALA A 637 -22.40 -2.79 -12.01
CA ALA A 637 -23.45 -3.36 -11.16
C ALA A 637 -24.82 -2.69 -11.40
N ALA A 638 -25.91 -3.47 -11.31
CA ALA A 638 -27.23 -3.17 -11.87
C ALA A 638 -27.93 -1.89 -11.36
N ARG A 639 -28.81 -1.33 -12.22
CA ARG A 639 -29.55 -0.05 -12.18
C ARG A 639 -30.26 0.35 -10.89
N ASP A 640 -30.46 -0.55 -9.94
CA ASP A 640 -31.25 -0.24 -8.73
C ASP A 640 -30.42 0.26 -7.56
N VAL A 641 -29.08 0.24 -7.63
CA VAL A 641 -28.21 0.62 -6.51
C VAL A 641 -27.68 2.05 -6.63
N ASP A 642 -28.34 2.97 -5.92
CA ASP A 642 -27.79 4.30 -5.61
C ASP A 642 -26.68 4.18 -4.55
N LEU A 643 -25.53 3.62 -4.92
CA LEU A 643 -24.29 3.77 -4.16
C LEU A 643 -23.69 5.12 -4.54
N ASP A 644 -24.09 6.18 -3.83
CA ASP A 644 -23.43 7.48 -3.97
C ASP A 644 -22.00 7.37 -3.39
N PRO A 645 -20.94 7.50 -4.22
CA PRO A 645 -19.57 7.51 -3.72
C PRO A 645 -19.35 8.58 -2.65
N GLY A 646 -20.11 9.68 -2.67
CA GLY A 646 -20.09 10.73 -1.65
C GLY A 646 -20.57 10.22 -0.29
N CYS A 647 -21.72 9.55 -0.22
CA CYS A 647 -22.24 8.96 1.02
C CYS A 647 -21.27 7.92 1.62
N VAL A 648 -20.58 7.19 0.74
CA VAL A 648 -19.59 6.17 1.10
C VAL A 648 -18.25 6.78 1.54
N LEU A 649 -17.85 7.92 0.98
CA LEU A 649 -16.57 8.58 1.30
C LEU A 649 -16.62 9.44 2.57
N TYR A 650 -17.71 10.18 2.79
CA TYR A 650 -17.78 11.22 3.82
C TYR A 650 -18.34 10.74 5.16
N GLY A 651 -19.10 9.64 5.15
CA GLY A 651 -19.83 9.15 6.32
C GLY A 651 -20.91 10.12 6.80
N LEU A 652 -22.00 9.58 7.32
CA LEU A 652 -23.10 10.39 7.84
C LEU A 652 -23.40 10.01 9.28
N ILE A 653 -22.41 10.26 10.16
CA ILE A 653 -22.54 9.93 11.58
C ILE A 653 -23.77 10.60 12.22
N GLU A 654 -24.19 11.74 11.68
CA GLU A 654 -25.36 12.52 12.07
C GLU A 654 -26.69 11.75 11.91
N PHE A 655 -26.77 10.78 10.99
CA PHE A 655 -27.97 9.96 10.77
C PHE A 655 -27.94 8.62 11.52
N THR A 656 -26.89 8.32 12.27
CA THR A 656 -26.78 7.07 13.03
C THR A 656 -27.93 6.82 14.02
N PRO A 657 -28.55 7.83 14.67
CA PRO A 657 -29.69 7.59 15.56
C PRO A 657 -30.95 7.08 14.83
N LEU A 658 -31.04 7.26 13.51
CA LEU A 658 -32.20 6.85 12.71
C LEU A 658 -32.20 5.34 12.41
N ASP A 659 -31.02 4.71 12.36
CA ASP A 659 -30.84 3.31 12.02
C ASP A 659 -30.51 2.48 13.28
N THR A 660 -31.55 1.93 13.90
CA THR A 660 -31.45 1.25 15.19
C THR A 660 -31.74 -0.25 15.10
N VAL A 661 -31.05 -1.02 15.95
CA VAL A 661 -31.30 -2.44 16.17
C VAL A 661 -31.79 -2.63 17.60
N ALA A 662 -32.78 -3.51 17.79
CA ALA A 662 -33.27 -3.85 19.11
C ALA A 662 -32.27 -4.77 19.83
N VAL A 663 -31.66 -4.28 20.91
CA VAL A 663 -30.82 -5.09 21.81
C VAL A 663 -31.58 -5.22 23.14
N GLY A 664 -32.40 -6.27 23.24
CA GLY A 664 -33.35 -6.41 24.35
C GLY A 664 -34.44 -5.33 24.30
N PRO A 665 -34.73 -4.60 25.41
CA PRO A 665 -35.76 -3.55 25.43
C PRO A 665 -35.27 -2.17 24.93
N VAL A 666 -33.98 -2.03 24.60
CA VAL A 666 -33.37 -0.75 24.19
C VAL A 666 -33.08 -0.76 22.69
N HIS A 667 -33.52 0.29 22.00
CA HIS A 667 -33.13 0.55 20.61
C HIS A 667 -31.79 1.27 20.60
N VAL A 668 -30.77 0.61 20.08
CA VAL A 668 -29.40 1.14 19.99
C VAL A 668 -29.06 1.36 18.52
N PRO A 669 -28.37 2.47 18.16
CA PRO A 669 -27.87 2.67 16.80
C PRO A 669 -27.05 1.47 16.33
N ARG A 670 -27.34 0.97 15.12
CA ARG A 670 -26.66 -0.19 14.54
C ARG A 670 -25.16 0.05 14.43
N ALA A 671 -24.76 1.24 13.99
CA ALA A 671 -23.36 1.65 13.90
C ALA A 671 -22.64 1.60 15.25
N LEU A 672 -23.29 2.07 16.32
CA LEU A 672 -22.72 2.02 17.68
C LEU A 672 -22.50 0.58 18.14
N ALA A 673 -23.44 -0.33 17.86
CA ALA A 673 -23.30 -1.74 18.24
C ALA A 673 -22.09 -2.40 17.55
N TRP A 674 -21.92 -2.20 16.25
CA TRP A 674 -20.76 -2.72 15.50
C TRP A 674 -19.44 -2.09 15.94
N LEU A 675 -19.43 -0.79 16.18
CA LEU A 675 -18.25 -0.08 16.66
C LEU A 675 -17.87 -0.48 18.10
N ALA A 676 -18.85 -0.70 18.97
CA ALA A 676 -18.63 -1.21 20.32
C ALA A 676 -18.06 -2.63 20.29
N LEU A 677 -18.59 -3.50 19.42
CA LEU A 677 -18.03 -4.85 19.19
C LEU A 677 -16.59 -4.77 18.69
N THR A 678 -16.31 -3.87 17.75
CA THR A 678 -14.97 -3.64 17.20
C THR A 678 -14.02 -3.11 18.28
N LEU A 679 -14.44 -2.15 19.09
CA LEU A 679 -13.65 -1.65 20.22
C LEU A 679 -13.36 -2.76 21.24
N ALA A 680 -14.35 -3.59 21.55
CA ALA A 680 -14.18 -4.73 22.45
C ALA A 680 -13.18 -5.75 21.87
N MET A 681 -13.29 -6.08 20.59
CA MET A 681 -12.34 -6.95 19.88
C MET A 681 -10.92 -6.36 19.90
N ASN A 682 -10.77 -5.07 19.59
CA ASN A 682 -9.47 -4.38 19.59
C ASN A 682 -8.84 -4.41 20.98
N THR A 683 -9.63 -4.07 22.00
CA THR A 683 -9.18 -4.08 23.39
C THR A 683 -8.81 -5.49 23.84
N ALA A 684 -9.63 -6.50 23.53
CA ALA A 684 -9.34 -7.89 23.84
C ALA A 684 -8.05 -8.37 23.18
N LEU A 685 -7.85 -8.09 21.89
CA LEU A 685 -6.61 -8.42 21.18
C LEU A 685 -5.41 -7.76 21.84
N ILE A 686 -5.49 -6.46 22.13
CA ILE A 686 -4.39 -5.70 22.74
C ILE A 686 -4.06 -6.24 24.14
N VAL A 687 -5.06 -6.56 24.95
CA VAL A 687 -4.86 -7.08 26.31
C VAL A 687 -4.31 -8.51 26.29
N LEU A 688 -4.88 -9.40 25.47
CA LEU A 688 -4.47 -10.80 25.39
C LEU A 688 -3.09 -10.98 24.77
N PHE A 689 -2.78 -10.22 23.72
CA PHE A 689 -1.52 -10.31 22.97
C PHE A 689 -0.58 -9.13 23.22
N TYR A 690 -0.70 -8.47 24.39
CA TYR A 690 0.07 -7.27 24.71
C TYR A 690 1.58 -7.50 24.56
N LYS A 691 2.07 -8.65 25.04
CA LYS A 691 3.50 -9.00 25.03
C LYS A 691 3.99 -9.22 23.59
N GLU A 692 3.25 -9.99 22.82
CA GLU A 692 3.54 -10.35 21.44
C GLU A 692 3.53 -9.11 20.53
N LEU A 693 2.48 -8.28 20.65
CA LEU A 693 2.36 -7.02 19.92
C LEU A 693 3.51 -6.07 20.26
N THR A 694 3.87 -5.96 21.54
CA THR A 694 4.97 -5.10 21.99
C THR A 694 6.30 -5.52 21.35
N ILE A 695 6.69 -6.79 21.51
CA ILE A 695 7.99 -7.27 21.03
C ILE A 695 8.05 -7.16 19.50
N VAL A 696 7.01 -7.57 18.78
CA VAL A 696 6.99 -7.49 17.30
C VAL A 696 7.01 -6.05 16.79
N CYS A 697 6.46 -5.07 17.53
CA CYS A 697 6.53 -3.66 17.12
C CYS A 697 7.92 -3.05 17.22
N PHE A 698 8.74 -3.49 18.19
CA PHE A 698 10.07 -2.95 18.41
C PHE A 698 11.18 -3.80 17.76
N ASP A 699 11.06 -5.14 17.79
CA ASP A 699 12.00 -6.08 17.21
C ASP A 699 11.32 -7.40 16.74
N PRO A 700 10.92 -7.47 15.45
CA PRO A 700 10.37 -8.70 14.86
C PRO A 700 11.35 -9.89 14.83
N ALA A 701 12.66 -9.64 14.78
CA ALA A 701 13.67 -10.70 14.70
C ALA A 701 13.85 -11.36 16.07
N LEU A 702 13.91 -10.56 17.13
CA LEU A 702 13.89 -11.04 18.51
C LEU A 702 12.61 -11.84 18.81
N ALA A 703 11.44 -11.34 18.39
CA ALA A 703 10.18 -12.08 18.54
C ALA A 703 10.28 -13.48 17.92
N THR A 704 10.80 -13.57 16.70
CA THR A 704 10.96 -14.82 15.96
C THR A 704 11.95 -15.77 16.64
N ALA A 705 13.07 -15.25 17.17
CA ALA A 705 14.05 -16.02 17.93
C ALA A 705 13.47 -16.56 19.25
N MET A 706 12.57 -15.82 19.89
CA MET A 706 11.84 -16.25 21.10
C MET A 706 10.70 -17.26 20.81
N GLY A 707 10.51 -17.67 19.55
CA GLY A 707 9.44 -18.58 19.13
C GLY A 707 8.09 -17.90 18.85
N ILE A 708 8.01 -16.57 18.95
CA ILE A 708 6.81 -15.80 18.59
C ILE A 708 6.85 -15.53 17.09
N SER A 709 5.86 -16.03 16.34
CA SER A 709 5.81 -15.80 14.90
C SER A 709 5.44 -14.36 14.57
N ALA A 710 6.45 -13.53 14.29
CA ALA A 710 6.26 -12.12 13.92
C ALA A 710 5.32 -11.94 12.71
N THR A 711 5.33 -12.92 11.78
CA THR A 711 4.45 -12.95 10.62
C THR A 711 2.97 -13.06 11.01
N LEU A 712 2.61 -13.94 11.95
CA LEU A 712 1.21 -14.09 12.38
C LEU A 712 0.73 -12.86 13.13
N VAL A 713 1.56 -12.32 14.03
CA VAL A 713 1.22 -11.08 14.77
C VAL A 713 1.06 -9.90 13.81
N HIS A 714 1.92 -9.82 12.79
CA HIS A 714 1.78 -8.80 11.75
C HIS A 714 0.44 -8.91 11.02
N TYR A 715 0.12 -10.07 10.44
CA TYR A 715 -1.15 -10.22 9.72
C TYR A 715 -2.37 -10.14 10.64
N GLY A 716 -2.26 -10.58 11.89
CA GLY A 716 -3.28 -10.38 12.92
C GLY A 716 -3.58 -8.90 13.12
N LEU A 717 -2.55 -8.07 13.33
CA LEU A 717 -2.71 -6.61 13.42
C LEU A 717 -3.32 -6.03 12.13
N MET A 718 -2.87 -6.47 10.94
CA MET A 718 -3.41 -5.98 9.67
C MET A 718 -4.90 -6.31 9.50
N THR A 719 -5.32 -7.53 9.88
CA THR A 719 -6.73 -7.94 9.85
C THR A 719 -7.56 -7.08 10.80
N THR A 720 -7.08 -6.81 12.02
CA THR A 720 -7.80 -5.97 12.98
C THR A 720 -7.89 -4.51 12.51
N VAL A 721 -6.84 -3.99 11.87
CA VAL A 721 -6.87 -2.68 11.21
C VAL A 721 -7.92 -2.66 10.11
N ALA A 722 -7.99 -3.70 9.27
CA ALA A 722 -8.97 -3.79 8.20
C ALA A 722 -10.40 -3.84 8.75
N ILE A 723 -10.68 -4.68 9.75
CA ILE A 723 -11.99 -4.75 10.41
C ILE A 723 -12.36 -3.40 11.02
N THR A 724 -11.43 -2.75 11.73
CA THR A 724 -11.68 -1.46 12.38
C THR A 724 -11.93 -0.35 11.36
N SER A 725 -11.18 -0.36 10.26
CA SER A 725 -11.36 0.61 9.17
C SER A 725 -12.72 0.42 8.49
N VAL A 726 -13.14 -0.82 8.19
CA VAL A 726 -14.44 -1.10 7.56
C VAL A 726 -15.61 -0.78 8.51
N ALA A 727 -15.51 -1.13 9.80
CA ALA A 727 -16.55 -0.81 10.77
C ALA A 727 -16.71 0.70 10.99
N SER A 728 -15.58 1.44 10.95
CA SER A 728 -15.57 2.90 11.09
C SER A 728 -16.00 3.62 9.83
N PHE A 729 -15.73 3.03 8.66
CA PHE A 729 -16.10 3.55 7.35
C PHE A 729 -17.61 3.77 7.20
N GLU A 730 -18.44 2.82 7.65
CA GLU A 730 -19.91 2.95 7.55
C GLU A 730 -20.44 4.16 8.34
N ALA A 731 -19.81 4.50 9.47
CA ALA A 731 -20.26 5.57 10.35
C ALA A 731 -19.63 6.94 10.01
N VAL A 732 -18.32 6.98 9.76
CA VAL A 732 -17.51 8.21 9.71
C VAL A 732 -16.96 8.53 8.32
N GLY A 733 -16.93 7.55 7.41
CA GLY A 733 -16.39 7.71 6.05
C GLY A 733 -14.92 7.33 5.93
N SER A 734 -14.49 6.91 4.73
CA SER A 734 -13.17 6.32 4.48
C SER A 734 -11.99 7.22 4.82
N ILE A 735 -12.04 8.48 4.43
CA ILE A 735 -10.88 9.38 4.53
C ILE A 735 -10.74 9.93 5.96
N LEU A 736 -11.85 10.22 6.63
CA LEU A 736 -11.84 10.82 7.98
C LEU A 736 -11.42 9.81 9.06
N VAL A 737 -11.60 8.51 8.80
CA VAL A 737 -11.09 7.42 9.67
C VAL A 737 -9.57 7.46 9.80
N ILE A 738 -8.83 7.88 8.76
CA ILE A 738 -7.36 7.97 8.80
C ILE A 738 -6.92 8.98 9.86
N ALA A 739 -7.63 10.12 9.99
CA ALA A 739 -7.34 11.12 11.02
C ALA A 739 -7.47 10.51 12.42
N MET A 740 -8.56 9.76 12.66
CA MET A 740 -8.85 9.11 13.93
C MET A 740 -7.88 7.96 14.25
N LEU A 741 -7.34 7.31 13.22
CA LEU A 741 -6.37 6.23 13.36
C LEU A 741 -4.96 6.78 13.63
N VAL A 742 -4.54 7.86 12.98
CA VAL A 742 -3.15 8.33 13.06
C VAL A 742 -2.94 9.41 14.13
N ALA A 743 -3.81 10.43 14.18
CA ALA A 743 -3.55 11.63 14.98
C ALA A 743 -3.52 11.39 16.49
N PRO A 744 -4.44 10.63 17.11
CA PRO A 744 -4.39 10.37 18.56
C PRO A 744 -3.13 9.59 18.96
N GLY A 745 -2.75 8.59 18.17
CA GLY A 745 -1.53 7.80 18.39
C GLY A 745 -0.26 8.64 18.22
N ALA A 746 -0.16 9.43 17.17
CA ALA A 746 0.98 10.33 16.93
C ALA A 746 1.10 11.41 18.02
N THR A 747 -0.03 11.95 18.48
CA THR A 747 -0.07 12.92 19.58
C THR A 747 0.37 12.28 20.91
N ALA A 748 -0.16 11.10 21.24
CA ALA A 748 0.23 10.36 22.44
C ALA A 748 1.72 9.97 22.43
N HIS A 749 2.29 9.66 21.26
CA HIS A 749 3.71 9.35 21.09
C HIS A 749 4.64 10.51 21.49
N LEU A 750 4.17 11.76 21.41
CA LEU A 750 4.94 12.92 21.86
C LEU A 750 4.86 13.14 23.38
N LEU A 751 3.80 12.63 24.02
CA LEU A 751 3.52 12.84 25.45
C LEU A 751 4.17 11.78 26.35
N THR A 752 4.41 10.56 25.86
CA THR A 752 4.93 9.46 26.67
C THR A 752 5.87 8.53 25.92
N ASP A 753 6.82 7.95 26.65
CA ASP A 753 7.82 6.99 26.15
C ASP A 753 7.43 5.53 26.38
N SER A 754 6.30 5.25 27.08
CA SER A 754 5.84 3.87 27.31
C SER A 754 4.55 3.53 26.57
N LEU A 755 4.52 2.34 25.94
CA LEU A 755 3.42 1.87 25.10
C LEU A 755 2.08 1.80 25.85
N GLY A 756 2.04 1.25 27.06
CA GLY A 756 0.80 1.19 27.84
C GLY A 756 0.20 2.57 28.13
N ARG A 757 1.04 3.55 28.52
CA ARG A 757 0.59 4.95 28.71
C ARG A 757 0.20 5.60 27.38
N MET A 758 0.88 5.24 26.29
CA MET A 758 0.57 5.74 24.95
C MET A 758 -0.84 5.33 24.53
N LEU A 759 -1.24 4.08 24.79
CA LEU A 759 -2.60 3.59 24.54
C LEU A 759 -3.65 4.37 25.34
N CYS A 760 -3.40 4.61 26.64
CA CYS A 760 -4.32 5.39 27.48
C CYS A 760 -4.44 6.84 27.00
N TRP A 761 -3.32 7.51 26.69
CA TRP A 761 -3.34 8.87 26.16
C TRP A 761 -4.03 8.95 24.80
N ALA A 762 -3.77 8.00 23.91
CA ALA A 762 -4.42 7.96 22.60
C ALA A 762 -5.93 7.78 22.73
N ALA A 763 -6.41 6.90 23.61
CA ALA A 763 -7.84 6.74 23.88
C ALA A 763 -8.46 8.02 24.47
N ALA A 764 -7.81 8.65 25.44
CA ALA A 764 -8.29 9.89 26.06
C ALA A 764 -8.35 11.06 25.06
N ILE A 765 -7.31 11.22 24.24
CA ILE A 765 -7.26 12.25 23.19
C ILE A 765 -8.31 11.97 22.13
N ALA A 766 -8.46 10.71 21.69
CA ALA A 766 -9.46 10.34 20.69
C ALA A 766 -10.89 10.61 21.18
N ALA A 767 -11.23 10.22 22.42
CA ALA A 767 -12.53 10.51 23.02
C ALA A 767 -12.75 12.02 23.20
N GLY A 768 -11.73 12.74 23.68
CA GLY A 768 -11.77 14.19 23.85
C GLY A 768 -12.02 14.93 22.53
N CYS A 769 -11.28 14.57 21.47
CA CYS A 769 -11.48 15.12 20.13
C CYS A 769 -12.85 14.78 19.56
N ALA A 770 -13.37 13.57 19.82
CA ALA A 770 -14.70 13.17 19.35
C ALA A 770 -15.81 14.01 20.00
N LEU A 771 -15.79 14.15 21.33
CA LEU A 771 -16.79 14.88 22.09
C LEU A 771 -16.72 16.39 21.82
N ALA A 772 -15.52 16.97 21.87
CA ALA A 772 -15.33 18.39 21.58
C ALA A 772 -15.57 18.70 20.09
N GLY A 773 -15.19 17.80 19.19
CA GLY A 773 -15.46 17.93 17.77
C GLY A 773 -16.94 17.90 17.45
N TYR A 774 -17.71 16.99 18.07
CA TYR A 774 -19.17 16.97 17.97
C TYR A 774 -19.79 18.27 18.51
N ALA A 775 -19.41 18.72 19.70
CA ALA A 775 -19.94 19.94 20.30
C ALA A 775 -19.67 21.18 19.44
N LEU A 776 -18.45 21.30 18.89
CA LEU A 776 -18.10 22.40 17.97
C LEU A 776 -18.82 22.28 16.63
N ALA A 777 -19.01 21.06 16.12
CA ALA A 777 -19.72 20.85 14.86
C ALA A 777 -21.18 21.32 14.95
N VAL A 778 -21.85 20.99 16.06
CA VAL A 778 -23.21 21.46 16.35
C VAL A 778 -23.25 22.98 16.52
N TRP A 779 -22.26 23.55 17.21
CA TRP A 779 -22.22 24.99 17.48
C TRP A 779 -22.05 25.86 16.22
N ILE A 780 -21.32 25.36 15.21
CA ILE A 780 -21.04 26.08 13.96
C ILE A 780 -21.83 25.48 12.77
N ASP A 781 -22.79 24.58 13.04
CA ASP A 781 -23.61 23.90 12.04
C ASP A 781 -22.78 23.31 10.87
N THR A 782 -21.88 22.40 11.18
CA THR A 782 -20.94 21.81 10.22
C THR A 782 -20.76 20.30 10.43
N SER A 783 -19.95 19.66 9.58
CA SER A 783 -19.74 18.21 9.61
C SER A 783 -19.06 17.75 10.90
N VAL A 784 -19.70 16.83 11.63
CA VAL A 784 -19.15 16.22 12.85
C VAL A 784 -17.82 15.51 12.57
N ALA A 785 -17.79 14.63 11.56
CA ALA A 785 -16.58 13.87 11.23
C ALA A 785 -15.43 14.78 10.77
N GLY A 786 -15.72 15.80 9.95
CA GLY A 786 -14.73 16.79 9.52
C GLY A 786 -14.16 17.61 10.69
N MET A 787 -15.01 17.99 11.64
CA MET A 787 -14.60 18.74 12.83
C MET A 787 -13.71 17.90 13.76
N ILE A 788 -14.02 16.61 13.97
CA ILE A 788 -13.16 15.72 14.78
C ILE A 788 -11.77 15.57 14.16
N ALA A 789 -11.69 15.40 12.84
CA ALA A 789 -10.41 15.31 12.13
C ALA A 789 -9.61 16.61 12.22
N THR A 790 -10.27 17.76 12.04
CA THR A 790 -9.66 19.10 12.16
C THR A 790 -9.12 19.34 13.57
N LEU A 791 -9.93 19.02 14.59
CA LEU A 791 -9.55 19.18 15.99
C LEU A 791 -8.39 18.25 16.36
N SER A 792 -8.39 17.01 15.85
CA SER A 792 -7.28 16.07 16.08
C SER A 792 -5.96 16.60 15.52
N LEU A 793 -5.97 17.23 14.34
CA LEU A 793 -4.80 17.91 13.78
C LEU A 793 -4.38 19.12 14.63
N ALA A 794 -5.34 19.94 15.08
CA ALA A 794 -5.05 21.09 15.93
C ALA A 794 -4.42 20.69 17.27
N VAL A 795 -4.98 19.68 17.94
CA VAL A 795 -4.45 19.11 19.18
C VAL A 795 -3.04 18.55 18.97
N PHE A 796 -2.80 17.85 17.87
CA PHE A 796 -1.46 17.38 17.51
C PHE A 796 -0.47 18.55 17.39
N VAL A 797 -0.81 19.62 16.66
CA VAL A 797 0.05 20.79 16.48
C VAL A 797 0.37 21.46 17.82
N LEU A 798 -0.64 21.65 18.67
CA LEU A 798 -0.45 22.24 20.00
C LEU A 798 0.49 21.39 20.86
N VAL A 799 0.33 20.08 20.86
CA VAL A 799 1.22 19.15 21.60
C VAL A 799 2.61 19.11 20.97
N ALA A 800 2.74 19.13 19.65
CA ALA A 800 4.03 19.17 18.97
C ALA A 800 4.84 20.42 19.33
N LEU A 801 4.18 21.56 19.51
CA LEU A 801 4.83 22.79 19.96
C LEU A 801 5.17 22.75 21.45
N GLY A 802 4.21 22.33 22.29
CA GLY A 802 4.24 22.47 23.75
C GLY A 802 4.69 21.26 24.56
N ALA A 803 4.90 20.08 23.96
CA ALA A 803 5.19 18.86 24.72
C ALA A 803 6.45 19.01 25.60
N PRO A 804 6.38 18.62 26.89
CA PRO A 804 7.41 18.95 27.87
C PRO A 804 8.77 18.32 27.58
N ARG A 805 8.77 17.09 27.03
CA ARG A 805 10.01 16.37 26.69
C ARG A 805 10.33 16.38 25.20
N HIS A 806 9.32 16.39 24.34
CA HIS A 806 9.50 16.20 22.89
C HIS A 806 9.03 17.38 22.04
N GLY A 807 8.53 18.45 22.67
CA GLY A 807 8.03 19.61 21.98
C GLY A 807 9.15 20.47 21.40
N VAL A 808 8.85 21.17 20.31
CA VAL A 808 9.79 22.05 19.61
C VAL A 808 10.33 23.14 20.55
N ILE A 809 9.44 23.71 21.39
CA ILE A 809 9.80 24.77 22.34
C ILE A 809 10.76 24.22 23.40
N ALA A 810 10.41 23.08 24.00
CA ALA A 810 11.25 22.44 25.03
C ALA A 810 12.61 21.96 24.48
N SER A 811 12.68 21.58 23.20
CA SER A 811 13.94 21.25 22.51
C SER A 811 14.83 22.48 22.31
N ARG A 812 14.26 23.59 21.82
CA ARG A 812 14.97 24.86 21.62
C ARG A 812 15.46 25.50 22.93
N LEU A 813 14.68 25.38 24.00
CA LEU A 813 15.07 25.88 25.32
C LEU A 813 16.26 25.11 25.92
N ARG A 814 16.36 23.79 25.66
CA ARG A 814 17.48 22.94 26.11
C ARG A 814 18.75 23.07 25.28
N SER A 815 18.62 23.50 24.02
CA SER A 815 19.75 23.72 23.11
C SER A 815 20.34 25.14 23.21
N ARG A 816 19.87 25.97 24.15
CA ARG A 816 20.62 27.16 24.56
C ARG A 816 21.98 26.71 25.10
N PRO A 817 23.10 27.20 24.56
CA PRO A 817 24.41 26.87 25.11
C PRO A 817 24.40 27.23 26.58
N LEU A 818 24.77 26.28 27.45
CA LEU A 818 25.19 26.60 28.80
C LEU A 818 26.22 27.71 28.65
N ALA A 819 25.90 28.91 29.14
CA ALA A 819 26.86 30.00 29.19
C ALA A 819 28.12 29.44 29.85
N ALA A 820 29.24 29.44 29.12
CA ALA A 820 30.51 28.99 29.64
C ALA A 820 30.73 29.68 30.99
N PRO A 821 31.04 28.94 32.08
CA PRO A 821 31.33 29.57 33.34
C PRO A 821 32.46 30.56 33.10
N ALA A 822 32.25 31.83 33.48
CA ALA A 822 33.25 32.87 33.39
C ALA A 822 34.50 32.37 34.14
N GLN A 823 35.56 32.08 33.39
CA GLN A 823 36.89 31.89 33.97
C GLN A 823 37.31 33.25 34.51
N GLN A 824 37.25 33.41 35.83
CA GLN A 824 37.95 34.47 36.57
C GLN A 824 39.35 33.98 36.93
#